data_AF-A0A3A4KD21-F1
#
_entry.id   AF-A0A3A4KD21-F1
#
_cell.length_a   1.000
_cell.length_b   1.000
_cell.length_c   1.000
_cell.angle_alpha   90.00
_cell.angle_beta   90.00
_cell.angle_gamma   90.00
#
_symmetry.space_group_name_H-M   'P 1'
#
loop_
_entity.id
_entity.type
_entity.pdbx_description
1 polymer ?
#
loop_
_entity_poly.entity_id
_entity_poly.type
_entity_poly.pdbx_seq_one_letter_code
_entity_poly.pdbx_strand_id
1 'polypeptide(L)'
;MKVGHRVTQQGKPVRTALVVGAGIGGLTAAAALRRAGIEVVLCERGPQLRAAGFGLSVQPNAMHALRTLDLGIDEELLRVGGRARSFTFRRRDGSDIRRIDMAPTDAALGAPTVALARQDLHDVLLAACGADLRVELGAEATGFAETADGVRVSFADGRSLGADILIGADGINSVIRAQLHGAEPPRPGKFVCWLALAPFAHPAIEPGASIHYWGRGARFGFHDIGHGNIYWWGTMTTTGELAANWPHGKHDLLARFRGWSPEIAEIITATPESDILALPAQDRPPLAAWGRGRVTLLGDAAHPMLSSLGQGANSAIEDAVALAHALATGGDAVTGLRGYEQRRIPRTRKLIDGSRRLAYLEQTRNRALIAVRDTFIAKNSEQRLRANLFEPMTWPGLGDPAPVAALPRRLSTLERWHWTADRVAPLHIVARVRVTGGLDASAVRTGLDAVVRRHPMLRTAVHSEAGRNPRFVPAALRPIPLREVTSGEWTAEIDTELRERFAPDAPLLRATLITVAPGVHDLILTSTYVIADAVTVLSFARQVLELAAERATGWVAEVPAPAAPEALFPKPFRGARGMAKTLGLLAADGLRAKGARLVPTTEVAPAARFTKPARRVIDGHDYAGLRQACRERGVPLRSVIAAALARAAGAEAEAPRPDYSVGVSVLFREHLHHPLDNTRTGAYQAMIALPTSAVRPLWEAASAFDADFTARLNRREHLANLGSMGFIAPKSPARPERTVKLLDARGPGNLCLTYLETDDFPARVGEWEISSPEFISGMSISGMMMLAVTVGAAELSLNLGYIAGLFGADRAEALLDTLTRSLRALVPAPESTAVY
;
A
#
# COMPACT_ATOMS: atom_id res chain seq x y z
N MET A 1 16.23 17.82 -21.67
CA MET A 1 17.29 16.78 -21.54
C MET A 1 16.60 15.43 -21.67
N LYS A 2 16.67 14.78 -22.84
CA LYS A 2 16.03 13.48 -23.11
C LYS A 2 16.86 12.40 -22.41
N VAL A 3 16.29 11.74 -21.40
CA VAL A 3 16.90 10.56 -20.78
C VAL A 3 16.23 9.35 -21.41
N GLY A 4 17.00 8.59 -22.20
CA GLY A 4 16.52 7.40 -22.89
C GLY A 4 16.09 6.31 -21.89
N HIS A 5 14.92 5.73 -22.14
CA HIS A 5 14.50 4.49 -21.51
C HIS A 5 15.49 3.38 -21.87
N ARG A 6 16.35 2.98 -20.93
CA ARG A 6 16.97 1.66 -20.98
C ARG A 6 15.86 0.66 -20.65
N VAL A 7 15.34 0.00 -21.68
CA VAL A 7 14.61 -1.25 -21.54
C VAL A 7 15.59 -2.25 -20.94
N THR A 8 15.48 -2.52 -19.64
CA THR A 8 16.18 -3.62 -18.98
C THR A 8 15.72 -4.92 -19.63
N GLN A 9 16.66 -5.72 -20.14
CA GLN A 9 16.38 -7.08 -20.58
C GLN A 9 15.63 -7.81 -19.46
N GLN A 10 14.39 -8.23 -19.71
CA GLN A 10 13.61 -9.01 -18.75
C GLN A 10 14.34 -10.33 -18.48
N GLY A 11 14.78 -10.53 -17.24
CA GLY A 11 15.35 -11.82 -16.83
C GLY A 11 14.29 -12.92 -16.83
N LYS A 12 14.74 -14.18 -16.85
CA LYS A 12 13.86 -15.35 -16.82
C LYS A 12 13.05 -15.37 -15.50
N PRO A 13 11.72 -15.54 -15.54
CA PRO A 13 10.90 -15.66 -14.34
C PRO A 13 11.27 -16.92 -13.54
N VAL A 14 11.22 -16.83 -12.21
CA VAL A 14 11.46 -17.97 -11.30
C VAL A 14 10.30 -18.95 -11.40
N ARG A 15 10.60 -20.22 -11.65
CA ARG A 15 9.60 -21.29 -11.72
C ARG A 15 9.71 -22.28 -10.58
N THR A 16 10.93 -22.52 -10.08
CA THR A 16 11.20 -23.54 -9.05
C THR A 16 12.01 -22.98 -7.89
N ALA A 17 11.68 -23.40 -6.67
CA ALA A 17 12.41 -23.04 -5.46
C ALA A 17 12.67 -24.26 -4.56
N LEU A 18 13.90 -24.34 -4.03
CA LEU A 18 14.23 -25.22 -2.91
C LEU A 18 14.13 -24.45 -1.60
N VAL A 19 13.35 -24.96 -0.65
CA VAL A 19 13.27 -24.42 0.72
C VAL A 19 13.85 -25.47 1.67
N VAL A 20 14.96 -25.13 2.34
CA VAL A 20 15.63 -26.04 3.27
C VAL A 20 15.21 -25.70 4.70
N GLY A 21 14.48 -26.61 5.33
CA GLY A 21 13.90 -26.52 6.68
C GLY A 21 12.38 -26.38 6.66
N ALA A 22 11.65 -27.31 7.29
CA ALA A 22 10.18 -27.31 7.39
C ALA A 22 9.67 -26.77 8.73
N GLY A 23 10.38 -25.78 9.30
CA GLY A 23 9.89 -24.99 10.42
C GLY A 23 8.83 -23.97 9.96
N ILE A 24 8.34 -23.16 10.90
CA ILE A 24 7.32 -22.12 10.63
C ILE A 24 7.69 -21.25 9.42
N GLY A 25 8.92 -20.71 9.38
CA GLY A 25 9.38 -19.88 8.27
C GLY A 25 9.41 -20.61 6.92
N GLY A 26 9.86 -21.87 6.89
CA GLY A 26 9.94 -22.66 5.67
C GLY A 26 8.59 -23.07 5.11
N LEU A 27 7.65 -23.46 5.98
CA LEU A 27 6.27 -23.75 5.58
C LEU A 27 5.55 -22.49 5.10
N THR A 28 5.69 -21.35 5.80
CA THR A 28 5.12 -20.10 5.31
C THR A 28 5.73 -19.70 3.97
N ALA A 29 7.05 -19.89 3.79
CA ALA A 29 7.71 -19.62 2.51
C ALA A 29 7.18 -20.54 1.40
N ALA A 30 7.00 -21.84 1.68
CA ALA A 30 6.42 -22.77 0.72
C ALA A 30 5.00 -22.34 0.31
N ALA A 31 4.12 -22.06 1.26
CA ALA A 31 2.77 -21.57 0.99
C ALA A 31 2.77 -20.26 0.18
N ALA A 32 3.58 -19.28 0.58
CA ALA A 32 3.65 -17.98 -0.07
C ALA A 32 4.23 -18.05 -1.50
N LEU A 33 5.29 -18.84 -1.71
CA LEU A 33 5.91 -19.02 -3.03
C LEU A 33 4.98 -19.78 -3.98
N ARG A 34 4.32 -20.84 -3.51
CA ARG A 34 3.30 -21.55 -4.29
C ARG A 34 2.13 -20.64 -4.65
N ARG A 35 1.70 -19.79 -3.72
CA ARG A 35 0.67 -18.78 -3.95
C ARG A 35 1.09 -17.76 -5.01
N ALA A 36 2.39 -17.48 -5.13
CA ALA A 36 3.00 -16.67 -6.20
C ALA A 36 3.27 -17.45 -7.51
N GLY A 37 2.82 -18.71 -7.63
CA GLY A 37 2.97 -19.51 -8.85
C GLY A 37 4.34 -20.19 -9.02
N ILE A 38 5.15 -20.26 -7.95
CA ILE A 38 6.46 -20.91 -7.96
C ILE A 38 6.31 -22.34 -7.41
N GLU A 39 6.80 -23.33 -8.14
CA GLU A 39 6.86 -24.72 -7.67
C GLU A 39 7.90 -24.84 -6.56
N VAL A 40 7.52 -25.48 -5.45
CA VAL A 40 8.38 -25.59 -4.25
C VAL A 40 8.67 -27.04 -3.92
N VAL A 41 9.93 -27.32 -3.64
CA VAL A 41 10.37 -28.54 -2.96
C VAL A 41 10.85 -28.19 -1.56
N LEU A 42 10.13 -28.67 -0.55
CA LEU A 42 10.44 -28.44 0.86
C LEU A 42 11.29 -29.59 1.40
N CYS A 43 12.50 -29.29 1.86
CA CYS A 43 13.45 -30.29 2.36
C CYS A 43 13.54 -30.20 3.89
N GLU A 44 13.32 -31.31 4.59
CA GLU A 44 13.39 -31.40 6.04
C GLU A 44 14.34 -32.51 6.47
N ARG A 45 15.25 -32.20 7.40
CA ARG A 45 16.22 -33.17 7.94
C ARG A 45 15.55 -34.27 8.76
N GLY A 46 14.44 -33.96 9.42
CA GLY A 46 13.69 -34.91 10.21
C GLY A 46 13.03 -36.01 9.36
N PRO A 47 12.80 -37.20 9.93
CA PRO A 47 12.08 -38.29 9.24
C PRO A 47 10.57 -38.04 9.13
N GLN A 48 10.06 -37.02 9.82
CA GLN A 48 8.65 -36.63 9.86
C GLN A 48 8.54 -35.12 10.05
N LEU A 49 7.46 -34.52 9.53
CA LEU A 49 7.11 -33.15 9.79
C LEU A 49 6.52 -33.04 11.20
N ARG A 50 7.22 -32.37 12.11
CA ARG A 50 6.75 -32.13 13.48
C ARG A 50 7.25 -30.80 14.02
N ALA A 51 6.44 -30.17 14.87
CA ALA A 51 6.87 -29.04 15.68
C ALA A 51 7.35 -29.50 17.07
N ALA A 52 8.10 -28.64 17.75
CA ALA A 52 8.41 -28.84 19.16
C ALA A 52 7.17 -28.60 20.04
N GLY A 53 7.00 -29.38 21.12
CA GLY A 53 5.81 -29.43 21.98
C GLY A 53 5.62 -28.25 22.93
N PHE A 54 5.70 -27.01 22.43
CA PHE A 54 5.40 -25.80 23.19
C PHE A 54 4.54 -24.83 22.36
N GLY A 55 4.01 -23.77 22.99
CA GLY A 55 3.16 -22.78 22.30
C GLY A 55 3.90 -21.52 21.85
N LEU A 56 3.20 -20.67 21.12
CA LEU A 56 3.69 -19.34 20.73
C LEU A 56 2.52 -18.38 20.52
N SER A 57 2.84 -17.11 20.25
CA SER A 57 1.85 -16.13 19.82
C SER A 57 2.13 -15.63 18.39
N VAL A 58 1.12 -15.71 17.54
CA VAL A 58 1.08 -15.03 16.25
C VAL A 58 0.49 -13.64 16.49
N GLN A 59 1.34 -12.63 16.34
CA GLN A 59 1.05 -11.23 16.66
C GLN A 59 0.44 -10.51 15.43
N PRO A 60 -0.15 -9.32 15.60
CA PRO A 60 -0.89 -8.63 14.54
C PRO A 60 -0.11 -8.44 13.24
N ASN A 61 1.20 -8.22 13.31
CA ASN A 61 2.06 -8.11 12.14
C ASN A 61 2.06 -9.37 11.28
N ALA A 62 2.20 -10.54 11.90
CA ALA A 62 2.19 -11.82 11.20
C ALA A 62 0.78 -12.19 10.72
N MET A 63 -0.26 -11.92 11.51
CA MET A 63 -1.66 -12.11 11.09
C MET A 63 -1.98 -11.31 9.83
N HIS A 64 -1.53 -10.05 9.75
CA HIS A 64 -1.68 -9.23 8.54
C HIS A 64 -0.89 -9.75 7.36
N ALA A 65 0.36 -10.15 7.58
CA ALA A 65 1.17 -10.73 6.52
C ALA A 65 0.49 -11.98 5.93
N LEU A 66 -0.01 -12.89 6.77
CA LEU A 66 -0.74 -14.10 6.34
C LEU A 66 -2.02 -13.77 5.59
N ARG A 67 -2.78 -12.78 6.05
CA ARG A 67 -4.00 -12.31 5.37
C ARG A 67 -3.73 -11.86 3.94
N THR A 68 -2.56 -11.28 3.66
CA THR A 68 -2.21 -10.88 2.29
C THR A 68 -2.07 -12.06 1.31
N LEU A 69 -1.86 -13.28 1.80
CA LEU A 69 -1.78 -14.47 0.95
C LEU A 69 -3.16 -14.94 0.49
N ASP A 70 -4.24 -14.54 1.19
CA ASP A 70 -5.62 -14.92 0.87
C ASP A 70 -5.77 -16.46 0.76
N LEU A 71 -5.28 -17.16 1.79
CA LEU A 71 -5.29 -18.63 1.93
C LEU A 71 -6.13 -19.10 3.12
N GLY A 72 -6.86 -18.20 3.80
CA GLY A 72 -7.65 -18.52 4.99
C GLY A 72 -6.84 -18.84 6.25
N ILE A 73 -5.51 -18.71 6.22
CA ILE A 73 -4.63 -19.05 7.34
C ILE A 73 -5.00 -18.25 8.59
N ASP A 74 -5.20 -16.92 8.47
CA ASP A 74 -5.49 -16.08 9.64
C ASP A 74 -6.85 -16.42 10.29
N GLU A 75 -7.84 -16.80 9.50
CA GLU A 75 -9.14 -17.27 9.99
C GLU A 75 -9.01 -18.61 10.72
N GLU A 76 -8.25 -19.54 10.15
CA GLU A 76 -8.03 -20.85 10.75
C GLU A 76 -7.24 -20.75 12.06
N LEU A 77 -6.24 -19.86 12.14
CA LEU A 77 -5.53 -19.58 13.39
C LEU A 77 -6.46 -19.07 14.49
N LEU A 78 -7.44 -18.21 14.14
CA LEU A 78 -8.45 -17.75 15.09
C LEU A 78 -9.40 -18.87 15.55
N ARG A 79 -9.56 -19.92 14.74
CA ARG A 79 -10.40 -21.07 15.06
C ARG A 79 -9.70 -22.05 16.01
N VAL A 80 -8.41 -22.32 15.78
CA VAL A 80 -7.64 -23.33 16.55
C VAL A 80 -6.90 -22.75 17.76
N GLY A 81 -6.69 -21.42 17.79
CA GLY A 81 -5.95 -20.74 18.85
C GLY A 81 -6.82 -19.86 19.76
N GLY A 82 -6.22 -19.42 20.86
CA GLY A 82 -6.80 -18.48 21.81
C GLY A 82 -6.50 -17.03 21.43
N ARG A 83 -7.54 -16.24 21.16
CA ARG A 83 -7.39 -14.78 21.00
C ARG A 83 -7.01 -14.15 22.33
N ALA A 84 -5.88 -13.45 22.38
CA ALA A 84 -5.49 -12.67 23.55
C ALA A 84 -6.45 -11.47 23.73
N ARG A 85 -7.08 -11.38 24.91
CA ARG A 85 -8.02 -10.30 25.28
C ARG A 85 -7.43 -9.35 26.30
N SER A 86 -6.55 -9.84 27.16
CA SER A 86 -5.87 -9.04 28.17
C SER A 86 -4.40 -9.38 28.25
N PHE A 87 -3.59 -8.37 28.59
CA PHE A 87 -2.16 -8.55 28.87
C PHE A 87 -1.83 -7.96 30.23
N THR A 88 -1.41 -8.81 31.17
CA THR A 88 -1.22 -8.45 32.58
C THR A 88 0.23 -8.67 33.01
N PHE A 89 0.83 -7.62 33.56
CA PHE A 89 2.11 -7.69 34.26
C PHE A 89 1.85 -7.85 35.75
N ARG A 90 2.44 -8.88 36.36
CA ARG A 90 2.35 -9.18 37.80
C ARG A 90 3.72 -9.20 38.44
N ARG A 91 3.75 -8.92 39.74
CA ARG A 91 4.89 -9.22 40.60
C ARG A 91 4.91 -10.72 40.91
N ARG A 92 6.04 -11.21 41.43
CA ARG A 92 6.16 -12.62 41.82
C ARG A 92 5.09 -13.09 42.81
N ASP A 93 4.56 -12.20 43.66
CA ASP A 93 3.56 -12.49 44.69
C ASP A 93 2.11 -12.46 44.17
N GLY A 94 1.91 -12.25 42.86
CA GLY A 94 0.59 -12.21 42.24
C GLY A 94 -0.03 -10.81 42.17
N SER A 95 0.55 -9.79 42.82
CA SER A 95 0.03 -8.43 42.74
C SER A 95 0.18 -7.84 41.33
N ASP A 96 -0.89 -7.23 40.83
CA ASP A 96 -0.91 -6.60 39.53
C ASP A 96 -0.02 -5.35 39.52
N ILE A 97 0.94 -5.32 38.57
CA ILE A 97 1.66 -4.10 38.22
C ILE A 97 0.80 -3.29 37.26
N ARG A 98 0.24 -3.98 36.24
CA ARG A 98 -0.64 -3.38 35.24
C ARG A 98 -1.38 -4.43 34.43
N ARG A 99 -2.66 -4.18 34.17
CA ARG A 99 -3.48 -4.90 33.19
C ARG A 99 -3.78 -4.00 31.99
N ILE A 100 -3.71 -4.55 30.79
CA ILE A 100 -3.97 -3.87 29.52
C ILE A 100 -5.09 -4.61 28.79
N ASP A 101 -6.12 -3.89 28.37
CA ASP A 101 -7.13 -4.38 27.45
C ASP A 101 -6.58 -4.35 26.01
N MET A 102 -6.68 -5.49 25.32
CA MET A 102 -6.16 -5.64 23.97
C MET A 102 -7.12 -5.13 22.89
N ALA A 103 -8.42 -4.96 23.17
CA ALA A 103 -9.38 -4.56 22.14
C ALA A 103 -9.03 -3.23 21.42
N PRO A 104 -8.59 -2.16 22.10
CA PRO A 104 -8.15 -0.93 21.41
C PRO A 104 -6.87 -1.13 20.58
N THR A 105 -6.00 -2.04 21.00
CA THR A 105 -4.77 -2.41 20.29
C THR A 105 -5.10 -3.16 19.01
N ASP A 106 -5.96 -4.18 19.11
CA ASP A 106 -6.42 -4.97 17.98
C ASP A 106 -7.11 -4.10 16.91
N ALA A 107 -7.94 -3.15 17.34
CA ALA A 107 -8.61 -2.20 16.44
C ALA A 107 -7.63 -1.24 15.75
N ALA A 108 -6.61 -0.77 16.47
CA ALA A 108 -5.60 0.14 15.92
C ALA A 108 -4.62 -0.56 14.98
N LEU A 109 -4.25 -1.80 15.29
CA LEU A 109 -3.35 -2.60 14.47
C LEU A 109 -4.08 -3.32 13.34
N GLY A 110 -5.38 -3.61 13.46
CA GLY A 110 -6.22 -4.26 12.44
C GLY A 110 -6.25 -5.79 12.51
N ALA A 111 -5.62 -6.39 13.51
CA ALA A 111 -5.63 -7.84 13.76
C ALA A 111 -5.35 -8.11 15.25
N PRO A 112 -5.89 -9.20 15.82
CA PRO A 112 -5.59 -9.60 17.19
C PRO A 112 -4.28 -10.40 17.28
N THR A 113 -3.79 -10.59 18.51
CA THR A 113 -2.81 -11.64 18.83
C THR A 113 -3.53 -12.96 19.08
N VAL A 114 -3.03 -14.04 18.48
CA VAL A 114 -3.51 -15.41 18.68
C VAL A 114 -2.40 -16.25 19.32
N ALA A 115 -2.67 -16.85 20.47
CA ALA A 115 -1.77 -17.78 21.12
C ALA A 115 -2.25 -19.22 20.88
N LEU A 116 -1.33 -20.12 20.53
CA LEU A 116 -1.67 -21.49 20.12
C LEU A 116 -0.49 -22.45 20.34
N ALA A 117 -0.75 -23.75 20.25
CA ALA A 117 0.32 -24.73 20.19
C ALA A 117 1.13 -24.53 18.90
N ARG A 118 2.45 -24.70 18.97
CA ARG A 118 3.30 -24.56 17.78
C ARG A 118 2.97 -25.63 16.73
N GLN A 119 2.47 -26.79 17.14
CA GLN A 119 2.00 -27.85 16.25
C GLN A 119 0.77 -27.39 15.44
N ASP A 120 -0.22 -26.75 16.09
CA ASP A 120 -1.39 -26.24 15.37
C ASP A 120 -1.01 -25.21 14.30
N LEU A 121 -0.09 -24.28 14.61
CA LEU A 121 0.42 -23.35 13.58
C LEU A 121 1.13 -24.11 12.44
N HIS A 122 1.91 -25.13 12.77
CA HIS A 122 2.63 -25.94 11.79
C HIS A 122 1.65 -26.65 10.85
N ASP A 123 0.61 -27.27 11.39
CA ASP A 123 -0.41 -28.01 10.64
C ASP A 123 -1.23 -27.08 9.75
N VAL A 124 -1.64 -25.91 10.26
CA VAL A 124 -2.35 -24.90 9.46
C VAL A 124 -1.50 -24.41 8.29
N LEU A 125 -0.21 -24.13 8.51
CA LEU A 125 0.70 -23.70 7.46
C LEU A 125 0.97 -24.80 6.44
N LEU A 126 1.10 -26.06 6.89
CA LEU A 126 1.27 -27.21 6.02
C LEU A 126 0.03 -27.45 5.15
N ALA A 127 -1.17 -27.36 5.73
CA ALA A 127 -2.43 -27.46 4.99
C ALA A 127 -2.54 -26.35 3.92
N ALA A 128 -2.14 -25.12 4.27
CA ALA A 128 -2.13 -24.00 3.33
C ALA A 128 -1.11 -24.15 2.19
N CYS A 129 -0.13 -25.04 2.32
CA CYS A 129 0.77 -25.36 1.22
C CYS A 129 0.10 -26.20 0.13
N GLY A 130 -1.03 -26.87 0.41
CA GLY A 130 -1.71 -27.79 -0.52
C GLY A 130 -1.19 -29.24 -0.43
N ALA A 131 -2.10 -30.20 -0.64
CA ALA A 131 -1.84 -31.64 -0.47
C ALA A 131 -0.81 -32.24 -1.45
N ASP A 132 -0.54 -31.54 -2.55
CA ASP A 132 0.41 -31.89 -3.61
C ASP A 132 1.81 -31.28 -3.38
N LEU A 133 2.06 -30.63 -2.23
CA LEU A 133 3.40 -30.13 -1.89
C LEU A 133 4.41 -31.28 -1.89
N ARG A 134 5.48 -31.14 -2.69
CA ARG A 134 6.61 -32.06 -2.64
C ARG A 134 7.46 -31.80 -1.39
N VAL A 135 7.48 -32.77 -0.49
CA VAL A 135 8.29 -32.75 0.74
C VAL A 135 9.34 -33.86 0.71
N GLU A 136 10.59 -33.50 0.92
CA GLU A 136 11.73 -34.41 1.01
C GLU A 136 12.13 -34.55 2.48
N LEU A 137 11.75 -35.67 3.11
CA LEU A 137 12.11 -36.00 4.49
C LEU A 137 13.48 -36.68 4.56
N GLY A 138 14.11 -36.64 5.73
CA GLY A 138 15.49 -37.12 5.92
C GLY A 138 16.52 -36.35 5.10
N ALA A 139 16.15 -35.21 4.53
CA ALA A 139 16.96 -34.42 3.61
C ALA A 139 17.80 -33.40 4.40
N GLU A 140 18.83 -33.88 5.09
CA GLU A 140 19.78 -33.02 5.80
C GLU A 140 20.76 -32.37 4.83
N ALA A 141 20.61 -31.06 4.58
CA ALA A 141 21.46 -30.32 3.66
C ALA A 141 22.89 -30.16 4.22
N THR A 142 23.90 -30.43 3.39
CA THR A 142 25.32 -30.32 3.73
C THR A 142 26.01 -29.15 3.01
N GLY A 143 25.40 -28.62 1.96
CA GLY A 143 25.88 -27.45 1.23
C GLY A 143 25.14 -27.22 -0.07
N PHE A 144 25.51 -26.14 -0.78
CA PHE A 144 24.94 -25.81 -2.08
C PHE A 144 26.02 -25.37 -3.10
N ALA A 145 25.68 -25.41 -4.37
CA ALA A 145 26.50 -24.84 -5.45
C ALA A 145 25.60 -24.05 -6.41
N GLU A 146 26.00 -22.83 -6.75
CA GLU A 146 25.38 -22.08 -7.85
C GLU A 146 25.83 -22.71 -9.19
N THR A 147 24.89 -22.81 -10.12
CA THR A 147 25.12 -23.27 -11.51
C THR A 147 24.82 -22.13 -12.47
N ALA A 148 25.08 -22.29 -13.77
CA ALA A 148 24.79 -21.24 -14.76
C ALA A 148 23.32 -20.77 -14.71
N ASP A 149 22.40 -21.72 -14.53
CA ASP A 149 20.95 -21.47 -14.66
C ASP A 149 20.16 -21.60 -13.34
N GLY A 150 20.80 -22.00 -12.24
CA GLY A 150 20.10 -22.31 -10.98
C GLY A 150 21.03 -22.59 -9.81
N VAL A 151 20.56 -23.34 -8.83
CA VAL A 151 21.29 -23.76 -7.63
C VAL A 151 21.06 -25.24 -7.37
N ARG A 152 22.08 -25.94 -6.86
CA ARG A 152 22.01 -27.35 -6.44
C ARG A 152 22.34 -27.48 -4.96
N VAL A 153 21.50 -28.18 -4.20
CA VAL A 153 21.73 -28.53 -2.79
C VAL A 153 22.20 -29.97 -2.70
N SER A 154 23.20 -30.24 -1.85
CA SER A 154 23.68 -31.58 -1.53
C SER A 154 23.16 -31.99 -0.15
N PHE A 155 22.81 -33.27 0.01
CA PHE A 155 22.27 -33.83 1.24
C PHE A 155 23.18 -34.91 1.82
N ALA A 156 23.06 -35.18 3.13
CA ALA A 156 23.91 -36.12 3.86
C ALA A 156 23.80 -37.57 3.38
N ASP A 157 22.66 -37.94 2.78
CA ASP A 157 22.42 -39.26 2.20
C ASP A 157 22.93 -39.41 0.75
N GLY A 158 23.66 -38.41 0.24
CA GLY A 158 24.22 -38.39 -1.11
C GLY A 158 23.26 -37.90 -2.19
N ARG A 159 21.98 -37.63 -1.88
CA ARG A 159 21.06 -37.00 -2.84
C ARG A 159 21.53 -35.58 -3.16
N SER A 160 21.14 -35.10 -4.35
CA SER A 160 21.22 -33.68 -4.68
C SER A 160 19.98 -33.25 -5.45
N LEU A 161 19.52 -32.02 -5.19
CA LEU A 161 18.34 -31.43 -5.83
C LEU A 161 18.68 -30.07 -6.40
N GLY A 162 18.09 -29.73 -7.55
CA GLY A 162 18.30 -28.44 -8.23
C GLY A 162 17.01 -27.64 -8.38
N ALA A 163 17.13 -26.32 -8.36
CA ALA A 163 16.05 -25.35 -8.61
C ALA A 163 16.59 -24.02 -9.13
N ASP A 164 15.70 -23.09 -9.52
CA ASP A 164 16.10 -21.74 -9.95
C ASP A 164 16.65 -20.90 -8.78
N ILE A 165 16.12 -21.11 -7.56
CA ILE A 165 16.53 -20.42 -6.33
C ILE A 165 16.56 -21.34 -5.11
N LEU A 166 17.31 -20.93 -4.09
CA LEU A 166 17.45 -21.61 -2.79
C LEU A 166 17.14 -20.65 -1.65
N ILE A 167 16.24 -21.09 -0.76
CA ILE A 167 15.89 -20.41 0.49
C ILE A 167 16.40 -21.24 1.66
N GLY A 168 17.41 -20.74 2.37
CA GLY A 168 17.88 -21.32 3.63
C GLY A 168 16.96 -20.92 4.78
N ALA A 169 16.14 -21.85 5.26
CA ALA A 169 15.22 -21.68 6.40
C ALA A 169 15.52 -22.72 7.52
N ASP A 170 16.77 -23.17 7.59
CA ASP A 170 17.30 -24.28 8.40
C ASP A 170 17.71 -23.89 9.83
N GLY A 171 17.18 -22.76 10.33
CA GLY A 171 17.23 -22.37 11.73
C GLY A 171 18.56 -21.77 12.21
N ILE A 172 18.71 -21.62 13.53
CA ILE A 172 19.84 -20.92 14.15
C ILE A 172 21.22 -21.56 13.88
N ASN A 173 21.23 -22.84 13.51
CA ASN A 173 22.40 -23.65 13.17
C ASN A 173 22.54 -23.86 11.65
N SER A 174 22.00 -22.93 10.86
CA SER A 174 21.92 -23.02 9.40
C SER A 174 23.27 -23.33 8.72
N VAL A 175 23.28 -24.39 7.92
CA VAL A 175 24.40 -24.80 7.05
C VAL A 175 24.48 -23.85 5.86
N ILE A 176 23.33 -23.43 5.31
CA ILE A 176 23.29 -22.47 4.19
C ILE A 176 23.90 -21.13 4.61
N ARG A 177 23.57 -20.65 5.81
CA ARG A 177 24.18 -19.46 6.41
C ARG A 177 25.68 -19.64 6.59
N ALA A 178 26.12 -20.77 7.14
CA ALA A 178 27.52 -21.04 7.39
C ALA A 178 28.36 -21.04 6.10
N GLN A 179 27.82 -21.57 5.00
CA GLN A 179 28.49 -21.53 3.71
C GLN A 179 28.55 -20.12 3.11
N LEU A 180 27.54 -19.27 3.34
CA LEU A 180 27.51 -17.88 2.83
C LEU A 180 28.41 -16.92 3.63
N HIS A 181 28.46 -17.06 4.96
CA HIS A 181 29.04 -16.06 5.87
C HIS A 181 30.11 -16.61 6.82
N GLY A 182 30.43 -17.90 6.74
CA GLY A 182 31.31 -18.59 7.68
C GLY A 182 30.57 -19.21 8.88
N ALA A 183 31.13 -20.29 9.41
CA ALA A 183 30.58 -20.99 10.56
C ALA A 183 30.99 -20.28 11.87
N GLU A 184 30.01 -19.81 12.63
CA GLU A 184 30.20 -19.22 13.96
C GLU A 184 29.17 -19.80 14.94
N PRO A 185 29.47 -19.94 16.24
CA PRO A 185 28.49 -20.34 17.23
C PRO A 185 27.48 -19.22 17.53
N PRO A 186 26.23 -19.53 17.94
CA PRO A 186 25.28 -18.53 18.42
C PRO A 186 25.78 -17.82 19.69
N ARG A 187 25.40 -16.55 19.84
CA ARG A 187 25.75 -15.75 21.02
C ARG A 187 24.83 -16.11 22.20
N PRO A 188 25.38 -16.45 23.38
CA PRO A 188 24.56 -16.75 24.55
C PRO A 188 23.74 -15.54 25.03
N GLY A 189 22.48 -15.81 25.38
CA GLY A 189 21.57 -14.88 26.06
C GLY A 189 21.80 -14.79 27.57
N LYS A 190 22.49 -15.79 28.17
CA LYS A 190 22.76 -15.92 29.61
C LYS A 190 21.51 -16.10 30.47
N PHE A 191 20.54 -16.87 29.96
CA PHE A 191 19.41 -17.39 30.72
C PHE A 191 18.91 -18.69 30.09
N VAL A 192 18.30 -19.54 30.91
CA VAL A 192 17.58 -20.74 30.47
C VAL A 192 16.10 -20.39 30.29
N CYS A 193 15.45 -21.04 29.33
CA CYS A 193 14.01 -20.98 29.08
C CYS A 193 13.41 -22.37 29.30
N TRP A 194 12.36 -22.45 30.14
CA TRP A 194 11.49 -23.62 30.23
C TRP A 194 10.20 -23.34 29.50
N LEU A 195 9.76 -24.23 28.62
CA LEU A 195 8.59 -24.05 27.78
C LEU A 195 7.74 -25.32 27.84
N ALA A 196 6.42 -25.20 27.98
CA ALA A 196 5.52 -26.34 27.86
C ALA A 196 4.09 -25.92 27.57
N LEU A 197 3.30 -26.90 27.11
CA LEU A 197 1.85 -26.84 27.09
C LEU A 197 1.30 -27.58 28.32
N ALA A 198 0.19 -27.09 28.87
CA ALA A 198 -0.49 -27.76 29.96
C ALA A 198 -2.01 -27.75 29.75
N PRO A 199 -2.70 -28.90 29.89
CA PRO A 199 -4.14 -28.93 30.00
C PRO A 199 -4.52 -28.35 31.37
N PHE A 200 -4.80 -27.05 31.40
CA PHE A 200 -4.93 -26.31 32.64
C PHE A 200 -6.04 -25.26 32.51
N ALA A 201 -7.16 -25.51 33.18
CA ALA A 201 -8.24 -24.56 33.35
C ALA A 201 -8.28 -24.15 34.83
N HIS A 202 -8.29 -22.84 35.10
CA HIS A 202 -8.30 -22.31 36.45
C HIS A 202 -9.27 -21.13 36.55
N PRO A 203 -10.15 -21.04 37.56
CA PRO A 203 -11.16 -19.98 37.67
C PRO A 203 -10.60 -18.55 37.68
N ALA A 204 -9.35 -18.37 38.14
CA ALA A 204 -8.66 -17.08 38.14
C ALA A 204 -7.97 -16.71 36.79
N ILE A 205 -8.02 -17.60 35.80
CA ILE A 205 -7.49 -17.37 34.45
C ILE A 205 -8.68 -17.17 33.52
N GLU A 206 -8.90 -15.92 33.13
CA GLU A 206 -9.96 -15.58 32.17
C GLU A 206 -9.62 -16.08 30.75
N PRO A 207 -10.63 -16.39 29.92
CA PRO A 207 -10.41 -16.71 28.52
C PRO A 207 -9.66 -15.59 27.78
N GLY A 208 -8.59 -15.96 27.07
CA GLY A 208 -7.70 -15.05 26.36
C GLY A 208 -6.73 -14.27 27.25
N ALA A 209 -6.53 -14.68 28.52
CA ALA A 209 -5.59 -14.01 29.41
C ALA A 209 -4.13 -14.31 29.03
N SER A 210 -3.31 -13.27 29.00
CA SER A 210 -1.86 -13.34 28.90
C SER A 210 -1.23 -12.71 30.14
N ILE A 211 -0.52 -13.49 30.95
CA ILE A 211 -0.02 -13.03 32.25
C ILE A 211 1.49 -13.23 32.35
N HIS A 212 2.22 -12.17 32.71
CA HIS A 212 3.68 -12.15 32.85
C HIS A 212 4.07 -11.79 34.29
N TYR A 213 4.66 -12.73 35.01
CA TYR A 213 5.22 -12.55 36.35
C TYR A 213 6.68 -12.15 36.29
N TRP A 214 6.99 -11.02 36.90
CA TRP A 214 8.33 -10.45 36.90
C TRP A 214 8.99 -10.55 38.28
N GLY A 215 10.11 -11.27 38.33
CA GLY A 215 10.95 -11.43 39.50
C GLY A 215 12.32 -10.77 39.34
N ARG A 216 13.26 -11.19 40.20
CA ARG A 216 14.67 -10.76 40.19
C ARG A 216 15.51 -11.82 39.47
N GLY A 217 15.89 -11.56 38.21
CA GLY A 217 16.63 -12.50 37.39
C GLY A 217 15.89 -13.80 37.05
N ALA A 218 14.56 -13.78 37.16
CA ALA A 218 13.67 -14.86 36.77
C ALA A 218 12.30 -14.29 36.39
N ARG A 219 11.60 -15.00 35.50
CA ARG A 219 10.25 -14.67 35.05
C ARG A 219 9.44 -15.95 34.85
N PHE A 220 8.13 -15.81 34.95
CA PHE A 220 7.18 -16.84 34.55
C PHE A 220 6.06 -16.17 33.76
N GLY A 221 5.50 -16.82 32.77
CA GLY A 221 4.33 -16.31 32.09
C GLY A 221 3.55 -17.42 31.43
N PHE A 222 2.30 -17.13 31.12
CA PHE A 222 1.44 -18.03 30.37
C PHE A 222 0.43 -17.27 29.51
N HIS A 223 -0.03 -17.95 28.48
CA HIS A 223 -1.12 -17.54 27.62
C HIS A 223 -2.21 -18.62 27.68
N ASP A 224 -3.46 -18.21 27.88
CA ASP A 224 -4.59 -19.05 27.48
C ASP A 224 -4.57 -19.22 25.95
N ILE A 225 -4.47 -20.46 25.50
CA ILE A 225 -4.45 -20.81 24.08
C ILE A 225 -5.79 -21.39 23.60
N GLY A 226 -6.82 -21.32 24.45
CA GLY A 226 -8.13 -21.88 24.16
C GLY A 226 -8.21 -23.39 24.41
N HIS A 227 -9.41 -23.93 24.23
CA HIS A 227 -9.69 -25.38 24.36
C HIS A 227 -9.25 -26.01 25.70
N GLY A 228 -9.18 -25.22 26.77
CA GLY A 228 -8.77 -25.68 28.11
C GLY A 228 -7.26 -25.89 28.27
N ASN A 229 -6.44 -25.35 27.36
CA ASN A 229 -4.99 -25.46 27.41
C ASN A 229 -4.34 -24.09 27.62
N ILE A 230 -3.16 -24.12 28.24
CA ILE A 230 -2.27 -22.96 28.31
C ILE A 230 -0.91 -23.29 27.69
N TYR A 231 -0.27 -22.27 27.16
CA TYR A 231 1.17 -22.27 26.91
C TYR A 231 1.85 -21.46 28.01
N TRP A 232 2.84 -22.05 28.69
CA TRP A 232 3.60 -21.35 29.71
C TRP A 232 5.11 -21.39 29.42
N TRP A 233 5.79 -20.37 29.94
CA TRP A 233 7.24 -20.28 29.92
C TRP A 233 7.79 -19.77 31.25
N GLY A 234 8.91 -20.35 31.67
CA GLY A 234 9.74 -19.85 32.76
C GLY A 234 11.09 -19.41 32.20
N THR A 235 11.72 -18.42 32.82
CA THR A 235 13.11 -18.08 32.48
C THR A 235 13.92 -17.74 33.73
N MET A 236 15.22 -18.01 33.69
CA MET A 236 16.13 -17.68 34.78
C MET A 236 17.53 -17.33 34.27
N THR A 237 18.05 -16.20 34.75
CA THR A 237 19.43 -15.75 34.47
C THR A 237 20.45 -16.76 34.98
N THR A 238 21.35 -17.19 34.11
CA THR A 238 22.42 -18.16 34.42
C THR A 238 23.59 -18.03 33.43
N THR A 239 24.66 -18.83 33.56
CA THR A 239 25.75 -18.85 32.57
C THR A 239 25.28 -19.47 31.25
N GLY A 240 25.95 -19.14 30.14
CA GLY A 240 25.62 -19.74 28.84
C GLY A 240 25.83 -21.26 28.83
N GLU A 241 26.89 -21.73 29.49
CA GLU A 241 27.22 -23.15 29.64
C GLU A 241 26.14 -23.92 30.41
N LEU A 242 25.70 -23.40 31.57
CA LEU A 242 24.65 -24.08 32.35
C LEU A 242 23.29 -24.05 31.64
N ALA A 243 22.99 -22.98 30.90
CA ALA A 243 21.77 -22.93 30.10
C ALA A 243 21.79 -23.94 28.93
N ALA A 244 22.95 -24.17 28.32
CA ALA A 244 23.10 -25.10 27.19
C ALA A 244 22.96 -26.56 27.61
N ASN A 245 23.42 -26.89 28.82
CA ASN A 245 23.41 -28.24 29.38
C ASN A 245 22.63 -28.27 30.69
N TRP A 246 21.34 -27.91 30.65
CA TRP A 246 20.51 -27.81 31.85
C TRP A 246 20.25 -29.19 32.47
N PRO A 247 20.76 -29.50 33.69
CA PRO A 247 20.74 -30.86 34.22
C PRO A 247 19.58 -31.13 35.19
N HIS A 248 18.65 -30.19 35.35
CA HIS A 248 17.64 -30.24 36.40
C HIS A 248 16.22 -30.42 35.86
N GLY A 249 15.45 -31.30 36.51
CA GLY A 249 14.08 -31.63 36.15
C GLY A 249 13.00 -30.81 36.87
N LYS A 250 11.75 -31.27 36.80
CA LYS A 250 10.55 -30.58 37.30
C LYS A 250 10.61 -30.24 38.79
N HIS A 251 11.21 -31.10 39.61
CA HIS A 251 11.35 -30.86 41.05
C HIS A 251 12.17 -29.60 41.36
N ASP A 252 13.28 -29.38 40.65
CA ASP A 252 14.11 -28.19 40.78
C ASP A 252 13.38 -26.94 40.29
N LEU A 253 12.58 -27.07 39.23
CA LEU A 253 11.75 -25.98 38.72
C LEU A 253 10.74 -25.50 39.78
N LEU A 254 10.03 -26.42 40.43
CA LEU A 254 9.12 -26.12 41.55
C LEU A 254 9.86 -25.47 42.72
N ALA A 255 11.08 -25.93 43.04
CA ALA A 255 11.89 -25.33 44.09
C ALA A 255 12.29 -23.87 43.75
N ARG A 256 12.64 -23.58 42.49
CA ARG A 256 13.02 -22.23 42.02
C ARG A 256 11.86 -21.24 42.03
N PHE A 257 10.66 -21.70 41.73
CA PHE A 257 9.44 -20.89 41.75
C PHE A 257 8.72 -20.91 43.12
N ARG A 258 9.35 -21.45 44.17
CA ARG A 258 8.82 -21.40 45.53
C ARG A 258 8.61 -19.95 45.99
N GLY A 259 7.44 -19.67 46.56
CA GLY A 259 7.06 -18.34 47.03
C GLY A 259 6.71 -17.36 45.91
N TRP A 260 6.51 -17.86 44.69
CA TRP A 260 5.75 -17.15 43.66
C TRP A 260 4.25 -17.45 43.82
N SER A 261 3.42 -16.75 43.05
CA SER A 261 1.97 -16.91 43.04
C SER A 261 1.56 -18.40 42.92
N PRO A 262 0.57 -18.88 43.69
CA PRO A 262 0.23 -20.31 43.79
C PRO A 262 -0.03 -20.99 42.45
N GLU A 263 -0.69 -20.30 41.51
CA GLU A 263 -1.02 -20.83 40.20
C GLU A 263 0.21 -21.26 39.39
N ILE A 264 1.40 -20.70 39.64
CA ILE A 264 2.62 -21.10 38.95
C ILE A 264 3.03 -22.52 39.35
N ALA A 265 2.96 -22.83 40.65
CA ALA A 265 3.27 -24.17 41.14
C ALA A 265 2.22 -25.18 40.65
N GLU A 266 0.95 -24.79 40.58
CA GLU A 266 -0.14 -25.61 40.05
C GLU A 266 0.07 -25.93 38.56
N ILE A 267 0.40 -24.92 37.74
CA ILE A 267 0.70 -25.09 36.32
C ILE A 267 1.88 -26.05 36.10
N ILE A 268 2.99 -25.83 36.80
CA ILE A 268 4.17 -26.70 36.69
C ILE A 268 3.81 -28.12 37.13
N THR A 269 3.03 -28.27 38.20
CA THR A 269 2.59 -29.58 38.72
C THR A 269 1.68 -30.31 37.74
N ALA A 270 0.77 -29.61 37.06
CA ALA A 270 -0.11 -30.19 36.04
C ALA A 270 0.62 -30.58 34.75
N THR A 271 1.79 -29.99 34.49
CA THR A 271 2.56 -30.26 33.26
C THR A 271 3.37 -31.55 33.38
N PRO A 272 3.22 -32.54 32.47
CA PRO A 272 4.07 -33.72 32.46
C PRO A 272 5.55 -33.34 32.31
N GLU A 273 6.46 -33.99 33.04
CA GLU A 273 7.88 -33.61 33.03
C GLU A 273 8.52 -33.82 31.65
N SER A 274 8.08 -34.83 30.89
CA SER A 274 8.48 -35.07 29.50
C SER A 274 8.18 -33.91 28.55
N ASP A 275 7.22 -33.06 28.92
CA ASP A 275 6.72 -31.99 28.07
C ASP A 275 7.38 -30.65 28.40
N ILE A 276 8.19 -30.60 29.47
CA ILE A 276 8.94 -29.41 29.89
C ILE A 276 10.27 -29.36 29.15
N LEU A 277 10.33 -28.48 28.14
CA LEU A 277 11.54 -28.27 27.36
C LEU A 277 12.43 -27.23 28.04
N ALA A 278 13.68 -27.57 28.33
CA ALA A 278 14.71 -26.63 28.77
C ALA A 278 15.62 -26.25 27.60
N LEU A 279 15.64 -24.97 27.22
CA LEU A 279 16.42 -24.47 26.09
C LEU A 279 17.32 -23.29 26.51
N PRO A 280 18.56 -23.21 26.01
CA PRO A 280 19.39 -22.02 26.18
C PRO A 280 18.82 -20.86 25.36
N ALA A 281 18.76 -19.67 25.95
CA ALA A 281 18.50 -18.47 25.18
C ALA A 281 19.72 -18.10 24.35
N GLN A 282 19.56 -17.96 23.03
CA GLN A 282 20.62 -17.65 22.08
C GLN A 282 20.13 -16.71 20.98
N ASP A 283 21.02 -15.93 20.40
CA ASP A 283 20.77 -15.14 19.19
C ASP A 283 22.04 -15.04 18.33
N ARG A 284 22.00 -14.25 17.25
CA ARG A 284 23.20 -13.85 16.51
C ARG A 284 23.21 -12.34 16.24
N PRO A 285 24.38 -11.73 16.05
CA PRO A 285 24.47 -10.37 15.53
C PRO A 285 23.75 -10.24 14.17
N PRO A 286 23.10 -9.09 13.87
CA PRO A 286 22.47 -8.84 12.58
C PRO A 286 23.48 -8.91 11.43
N LEU A 287 23.11 -9.59 10.34
CA LEU A 287 23.89 -9.59 9.10
C LEU A 287 23.73 -8.28 8.31
N ALA A 288 24.70 -7.99 7.45
CA ALA A 288 24.65 -6.88 6.48
C ALA A 288 24.02 -7.30 5.14
N ALA A 289 24.15 -8.58 4.77
CA ALA A 289 23.54 -9.21 3.61
C ALA A 289 23.10 -10.63 3.99
N TRP A 290 22.02 -11.15 3.41
CA TRP A 290 21.55 -12.51 3.75
C TRP A 290 22.07 -13.54 2.76
N GLY A 291 22.04 -13.24 1.47
CA GLY A 291 22.48 -14.16 0.43
C GLY A 291 23.33 -13.53 -0.66
N ARG A 292 23.57 -14.30 -1.71
CA ARG A 292 24.27 -13.92 -2.93
C ARG A 292 23.64 -14.66 -4.11
N GLY A 293 23.61 -14.01 -5.27
CA GLY A 293 23.06 -14.61 -6.49
C GLY A 293 21.65 -15.16 -6.26
N ARG A 294 21.47 -16.44 -6.55
CA ARG A 294 20.18 -17.17 -6.49
C ARG A 294 19.83 -17.74 -5.12
N VAL A 295 20.60 -17.38 -4.07
CA VAL A 295 20.44 -17.92 -2.71
C VAL A 295 20.10 -16.78 -1.74
N THR A 296 19.20 -17.04 -0.80
CA THR A 296 18.92 -16.16 0.35
C THR A 296 18.62 -16.96 1.62
N LEU A 297 18.55 -16.27 2.75
CA LEU A 297 18.22 -16.82 4.07
C LEU A 297 16.88 -16.27 4.54
N LEU A 298 16.15 -17.06 5.34
CA LEU A 298 14.85 -16.72 5.89
C LEU A 298 14.72 -17.18 7.35
N GLY A 299 14.04 -16.39 8.19
CA GLY A 299 13.79 -16.75 9.58
C GLY A 299 15.07 -16.84 10.42
N ASP A 300 15.15 -17.83 11.32
CA ASP A 300 16.28 -17.99 12.25
C ASP A 300 17.62 -18.30 11.55
N ALA A 301 17.61 -18.73 10.28
CA ALA A 301 18.83 -18.82 9.48
C ALA A 301 19.41 -17.42 9.17
N ALA A 302 18.55 -16.42 9.04
CA ALA A 302 18.91 -15.04 8.72
C ALA A 302 19.08 -14.17 9.98
N HIS A 303 18.10 -14.18 10.89
CA HIS A 303 17.96 -13.23 12.00
C HIS A 303 17.52 -13.85 13.33
N PRO A 304 18.23 -14.87 13.84
CA PRO A 304 17.86 -15.49 15.12
C PRO A 304 17.98 -14.47 16.25
N MET A 305 16.93 -14.37 17.07
CA MET A 305 16.77 -13.35 18.11
C MET A 305 16.33 -13.96 19.45
N LEU A 306 16.58 -13.24 20.55
CA LEU A 306 16.05 -13.62 21.86
C LEU A 306 14.52 -13.49 21.89
N SER A 307 13.85 -14.33 22.68
CA SER A 307 12.38 -14.44 22.70
C SER A 307 11.64 -13.28 23.37
N SER A 308 12.33 -12.29 23.94
CA SER A 308 11.72 -11.22 24.76
C SER A 308 10.65 -10.39 24.06
N LEU A 309 10.76 -10.15 22.74
CA LEU A 309 9.70 -9.48 21.98
C LEU A 309 8.66 -10.46 21.39
N GLY A 310 8.91 -11.77 21.45
CA GLY A 310 8.07 -12.77 20.80
C GLY A 310 8.08 -12.71 19.27
N GLN A 311 9.12 -12.13 18.65
CA GLN A 311 9.09 -11.76 17.23
C GLN A 311 9.81 -12.72 16.27
N GLY A 312 10.41 -13.82 16.74
CA GLY A 312 11.15 -14.76 15.87
C GLY A 312 10.26 -15.40 14.78
N ALA A 313 9.26 -16.17 15.19
CA ALA A 313 8.31 -16.80 14.26
C ALA A 313 7.51 -15.76 13.46
N ASN A 314 7.07 -14.68 14.12
CA ASN A 314 6.35 -13.59 13.47
C ASN A 314 7.18 -12.96 12.35
N SER A 315 8.48 -12.73 12.57
CA SER A 315 9.38 -12.18 11.55
C SER A 315 9.67 -13.16 10.41
N ALA A 316 9.71 -14.47 10.69
CA ALA A 316 9.86 -15.48 9.65
C ALA A 316 8.62 -15.56 8.73
N ILE A 317 7.42 -15.35 9.29
CA ILE A 317 6.18 -15.21 8.52
C ILE A 317 6.23 -13.93 7.67
N GLU A 318 6.62 -12.80 8.28
CA GLU A 318 6.82 -11.54 7.56
C GLU A 318 7.79 -11.70 6.38
N ASP A 319 8.87 -12.46 6.58
CA ASP A 319 9.87 -12.72 5.55
C ASP A 319 9.31 -13.51 4.37
N ALA A 320 8.60 -14.62 4.63
CA ALA A 320 8.05 -15.48 3.59
C ALA A 320 7.12 -14.71 2.64
N VAL A 321 6.26 -13.89 3.21
CA VAL A 321 5.32 -13.04 2.46
C VAL A 321 6.07 -11.96 1.66
N ALA A 322 7.06 -11.30 2.28
CA ALA A 322 7.87 -10.30 1.59
C ALA A 322 8.75 -10.90 0.48
N LEU A 323 9.26 -12.12 0.67
CA LEU A 323 10.05 -12.87 -0.30
C LEU A 323 9.20 -13.22 -1.53
N ALA A 324 8.03 -13.84 -1.33
CA ALA A 324 7.11 -14.16 -2.41
C ALA A 324 6.72 -12.90 -3.20
N HIS A 325 6.44 -11.79 -2.50
CA HIS A 325 6.12 -10.52 -3.14
C HIS A 325 7.26 -9.98 -4.00
N ALA A 326 8.47 -9.99 -3.45
CA ALA A 326 9.65 -9.49 -4.15
C ALA A 326 9.96 -10.32 -5.40
N LEU A 327 9.73 -11.64 -5.35
CA LEU A 327 9.91 -12.51 -6.52
C LEU A 327 8.80 -12.33 -7.57
N ALA A 328 7.54 -12.16 -7.14
CA ALA A 328 6.42 -11.90 -8.04
C ALA A 328 6.52 -10.53 -8.75
N THR A 329 7.21 -9.56 -8.15
CA THR A 329 7.32 -8.18 -8.68
C THR A 329 8.71 -7.82 -9.22
N GLY A 330 9.73 -8.63 -8.93
CA GLY A 330 11.14 -8.28 -9.08
C GLY A 330 11.73 -8.43 -10.50
N GLY A 331 10.94 -8.86 -11.49
CA GLY A 331 11.40 -9.08 -12.86
C GLY A 331 12.27 -10.31 -13.05
N ASP A 332 13.31 -10.50 -12.22
CA ASP A 332 14.19 -11.67 -12.21
C ASP A 332 14.50 -12.18 -10.78
N ALA A 333 15.04 -13.40 -10.69
CA ALA A 333 15.36 -14.07 -9.44
C ALA A 333 16.26 -13.25 -8.52
N VAL A 334 17.39 -12.73 -9.03
CA VAL A 334 18.40 -12.06 -8.21
C VAL A 334 17.85 -10.72 -7.74
N THR A 335 17.22 -9.96 -8.63
CA THR A 335 16.59 -8.68 -8.28
C THR A 335 15.50 -8.86 -7.23
N GLY A 336 14.65 -9.88 -7.37
CA GLY A 336 13.63 -10.22 -6.38
C GLY A 336 14.22 -10.59 -5.02
N LEU A 337 15.22 -11.48 -4.97
CA LEU A 337 15.89 -11.86 -3.72
C LEU A 337 16.59 -10.67 -3.04
N ARG A 338 17.30 -9.82 -3.78
CA ARG A 338 17.95 -8.63 -3.21
C ARG A 338 16.90 -7.60 -2.73
N GLY A 339 15.80 -7.44 -3.47
CA GLY A 339 14.69 -6.57 -3.08
C GLY A 339 14.05 -7.01 -1.76
N TYR A 340 13.87 -8.31 -1.57
CA TYR A 340 13.45 -8.90 -0.29
C TYR A 340 14.40 -8.54 0.85
N GLU A 341 15.71 -8.78 0.67
CA GLU A 341 16.71 -8.54 1.70
C GLU A 341 16.81 -7.06 2.12
N GLN A 342 16.80 -6.16 1.14
CA GLN A 342 16.83 -4.71 1.39
C GLN A 342 15.68 -4.25 2.29
N ARG A 343 14.52 -4.92 2.20
CA ARG A 343 13.33 -4.61 3.02
C ARG A 343 13.43 -5.21 4.42
N ARG A 344 13.91 -6.46 4.51
CA ARG A 344 13.82 -7.25 5.75
C ARG A 344 15.00 -7.07 6.69
N ILE A 345 16.21 -6.79 6.19
CA ILE A 345 17.40 -6.61 7.02
C ILE A 345 17.25 -5.45 8.03
N PRO A 346 16.81 -4.23 7.65
CA PRO A 346 16.66 -3.13 8.60
C PRO A 346 15.61 -3.41 9.68
N ARG A 347 14.52 -4.08 9.30
CA ARG A 347 13.40 -4.43 10.18
C ARG A 347 13.82 -5.46 11.23
N THR A 348 14.44 -6.55 10.81
CA THR A 348 14.87 -7.63 11.70
C THR A 348 16.05 -7.22 12.57
N ARG A 349 16.95 -6.35 12.08
CA ARG A 349 18.01 -5.73 12.91
C ARG A 349 17.42 -5.02 14.13
N LYS A 350 16.40 -4.17 13.94
CA LYS A 350 15.71 -3.50 15.06
C LYS A 350 15.13 -4.49 16.05
N LEU A 351 14.58 -5.61 15.56
CA LEU A 351 13.99 -6.66 16.40
C LEU A 351 15.03 -7.45 17.20
N ILE A 352 16.16 -7.81 16.59
CA ILE A 352 17.29 -8.47 17.28
C ILE A 352 17.78 -7.57 18.40
N ASP A 353 18.11 -6.32 18.09
CA ASP A 353 18.67 -5.36 19.05
C ASP A 353 17.66 -5.03 20.16
N GLY A 354 16.40 -4.82 19.79
CA GLY A 354 15.29 -4.57 20.72
C GLY A 354 15.06 -5.75 21.67
N SER A 355 15.01 -6.98 21.13
CA SER A 355 14.84 -8.20 21.93
C SER A 355 15.96 -8.37 22.94
N ARG A 356 17.21 -8.09 22.56
CA ARG A 356 18.34 -8.20 23.47
C ARG A 356 18.35 -7.13 24.56
N ARG A 357 18.01 -5.88 24.22
CA ARG A 357 17.87 -4.81 25.22
C ARG A 357 16.76 -5.13 26.23
N LEU A 358 15.62 -5.61 25.73
CA LEU A 358 14.50 -5.99 26.57
C LEU A 358 14.85 -7.18 27.47
N ALA A 359 15.49 -8.22 26.92
CA ALA A 359 15.95 -9.38 27.69
C ALA A 359 16.84 -8.97 28.87
N TYR A 360 17.76 -8.02 28.67
CA TYR A 360 18.61 -7.51 29.74
C TYR A 360 17.80 -6.85 30.89
N LEU A 361 16.80 -6.04 30.54
CA LEU A 361 15.94 -5.36 31.54
C LEU A 361 15.01 -6.35 32.25
N GLU A 362 14.48 -7.31 31.52
CA GLU A 362 13.58 -8.35 32.02
C GLU A 362 14.30 -9.32 32.98
N GLN A 363 15.57 -9.63 32.70
CA GLN A 363 16.40 -10.59 33.45
C GLN A 363 17.35 -9.94 34.46
N THR A 364 17.20 -8.64 34.74
CA THR A 364 18.11 -7.95 35.65
C THR A 364 17.96 -8.43 37.10
N ARG A 365 19.09 -8.51 37.81
CA ARG A 365 19.14 -8.80 39.25
C ARG A 365 19.33 -7.52 40.10
N ASN A 366 19.46 -6.35 39.46
CA ASN A 366 19.67 -5.07 40.12
C ASN A 366 18.33 -4.52 40.64
N ARG A 367 18.23 -4.32 41.96
CA ARG A 367 16.99 -3.88 42.62
C ARG A 367 16.55 -2.48 42.19
N ALA A 368 17.49 -1.57 41.93
CA ALA A 368 17.17 -0.23 41.45
C ALA A 368 16.59 -0.26 40.04
N LEU A 369 17.17 -1.05 39.13
CA LEU A 369 16.64 -1.23 37.78
C LEU A 369 15.26 -1.90 37.77
N ILE A 370 15.03 -2.87 38.67
CA ILE A 370 13.71 -3.49 38.86
C ILE A 370 12.68 -2.43 39.29
N ALA A 371 13.00 -1.59 40.27
CA ALA A 371 12.11 -0.53 40.74
C ALA A 371 11.78 0.47 39.62
N VAL A 372 12.77 0.88 38.82
CA VAL A 372 12.59 1.76 37.65
C VAL A 372 11.69 1.09 36.61
N ARG A 373 11.98 -0.15 36.24
CA ARG A 373 11.21 -0.94 35.27
C ARG A 373 9.75 -1.07 35.70
N ASP A 374 9.50 -1.47 36.93
CA ASP A 374 8.15 -1.71 37.42
C ASP A 374 7.37 -0.40 37.56
N THR A 375 8.03 0.68 37.98
CA THR A 375 7.43 2.03 38.02
C THR A 375 7.10 2.53 36.61
N PHE A 376 7.97 2.26 35.63
CA PHE A 376 7.71 2.60 34.24
C PHE A 376 6.47 1.88 33.69
N ILE A 377 6.32 0.58 33.95
CA ILE A 377 5.12 -0.16 33.54
C ILE A 377 3.86 0.34 34.27
N ALA A 378 3.95 0.56 35.59
CA ALA A 378 2.80 0.97 36.40
C ALA A 378 2.31 2.39 36.06
N LYS A 379 3.23 3.36 35.92
CA LYS A 379 2.87 4.80 35.91
C LYS A 379 2.90 5.47 34.54
N ASN A 380 3.49 4.87 33.51
CA ASN A 380 3.56 5.52 32.20
C ASN A 380 2.18 5.56 31.54
N SER A 381 1.92 6.55 30.67
CA SER A 381 0.61 6.68 30.03
C SER A 381 0.34 5.45 29.16
N GLU A 382 -0.93 5.05 29.11
CA GLU A 382 -1.33 3.89 28.32
C GLU A 382 -0.96 4.07 26.85
N GLN A 383 -1.10 5.29 26.32
CA GLN A 383 -0.70 5.64 24.96
C GLN A 383 0.81 5.42 24.70
N ARG A 384 1.69 5.76 25.65
CA ARG A 384 3.14 5.55 25.50
C ARG A 384 3.54 4.09 25.58
N LEU A 385 2.93 3.34 26.51
CA LEU A 385 3.15 1.89 26.61
C LEU A 385 2.65 1.17 25.36
N ARG A 386 1.46 1.53 24.88
CA ARG A 386 0.90 1.07 23.61
C ARG A 386 1.85 1.35 22.45
N ALA A 387 2.32 2.59 22.27
CA ALA A 387 3.26 2.91 21.19
C ALA A 387 4.53 2.04 21.19
N ASN A 388 5.13 1.80 22.36
CA ASN A 388 6.33 0.96 22.47
C ASN A 388 6.05 -0.53 22.25
N LEU A 389 4.86 -1.03 22.64
CA LEU A 389 4.43 -2.41 22.38
C LEU A 389 4.03 -2.61 20.91
N PHE A 390 3.52 -1.56 20.25
CA PHE A 390 2.92 -1.65 18.91
C PHE A 390 3.94 -1.63 17.78
N GLU A 391 5.02 -0.85 17.91
CA GLU A 391 5.99 -0.71 16.82
C GLU A 391 6.54 -2.08 16.35
N PRO A 392 6.92 -3.02 17.24
CA PRO A 392 7.33 -4.36 16.82
C PRO A 392 6.21 -5.20 16.21
N MET A 393 4.94 -4.92 16.55
CA MET A 393 3.74 -5.64 16.10
C MET A 393 3.11 -5.03 14.84
N THR A 394 3.72 -4.00 14.27
CA THR A 394 3.19 -3.35 13.06
C THR A 394 3.70 -4.05 11.82
N TRP A 395 2.79 -4.48 10.93
CA TRP A 395 3.15 -5.00 9.62
C TRP A 395 3.65 -3.85 8.73
N PRO A 396 4.91 -3.85 8.26
CA PRO A 396 5.44 -2.77 7.43
C PRO A 396 4.90 -2.76 5.99
N GLY A 397 4.06 -3.72 5.61
CA GLY A 397 3.59 -3.89 4.23
C GLY A 397 4.62 -4.58 3.33
N LEU A 398 4.30 -4.61 2.04
CA LEU A 398 5.03 -5.37 1.01
C LEU A 398 6.20 -4.61 0.36
N GLY A 399 6.61 -3.47 0.91
CA GLY A 399 7.89 -2.83 0.58
C GLY A 399 7.82 -1.54 -0.23
N ASP A 400 6.95 -0.59 0.14
CA ASP A 400 7.04 0.75 -0.45
C ASP A 400 8.22 1.52 0.14
N PRO A 401 9.13 2.07 -0.68
CA PRO A 401 10.13 3.03 -0.21
C PRO A 401 9.49 4.34 0.26
N ALA A 402 8.26 4.61 -0.18
CA ALA A 402 7.43 5.68 0.35
C ALA A 402 6.81 5.26 1.70
N PRO A 403 6.64 6.19 2.65
CA PRO A 403 5.90 5.90 3.87
C PRO A 403 4.53 5.31 3.54
N VAL A 404 4.31 4.05 3.94
CA VAL A 404 2.99 3.42 3.98
C VAL A 404 2.27 3.96 5.20
N ALA A 405 0.97 4.24 5.08
CA ALA A 405 0.18 4.55 6.26
C ALA A 405 -0.58 3.33 6.75
N ALA A 406 -0.41 2.99 8.03
CA ALA A 406 -1.35 2.11 8.71
C ALA A 406 -2.73 2.80 8.70
N LEU A 407 -3.76 2.06 8.28
CA LEU A 407 -5.15 2.47 8.39
C LEU A 407 -5.70 1.95 9.72
N PRO A 408 -6.52 2.72 10.46
CA PRO A 408 -7.16 3.99 10.07
C PRO A 408 -6.24 5.22 10.19
N ARG A 409 -6.46 6.23 9.33
CA ARG A 409 -5.73 7.50 9.38
C ARG A 409 -6.61 8.71 9.07
N ARG A 410 -6.24 9.89 9.59
CA ARG A 410 -6.92 11.15 9.24
C ARG A 410 -6.71 11.48 7.76
N LEU A 411 -7.73 12.10 7.14
CA LEU A 411 -7.58 12.71 5.83
C LEU A 411 -6.64 13.92 5.92
N SER A 412 -5.76 14.01 4.94
CA SER A 412 -4.89 15.15 4.70
C SER A 412 -5.70 16.41 4.33
N THR A 413 -5.03 17.54 4.10
CA THR A 413 -5.71 18.76 3.70
C THR A 413 -6.32 18.60 2.31
N LEU A 414 -5.55 18.05 1.36
CA LEU A 414 -5.99 17.77 0.00
C LEU A 414 -7.12 16.74 -0.05
N GLU A 415 -6.97 15.62 0.66
CA GLU A 415 -7.98 14.56 0.70
C GLU A 415 -9.28 15.07 1.33
N ARG A 416 -9.18 15.87 2.39
CA ARG A 416 -10.35 16.49 3.05
C ARG A 416 -11.03 17.50 2.16
N TRP A 417 -10.28 18.27 1.36
CA TRP A 417 -10.86 19.16 0.36
C TRP A 417 -11.75 18.39 -0.61
N HIS A 418 -11.22 17.34 -1.25
CA HIS A 418 -11.99 16.51 -2.18
C HIS A 418 -13.19 15.85 -1.50
N TRP A 419 -13.02 15.33 -0.29
CA TRP A 419 -14.12 14.70 0.47
C TRP A 419 -15.22 15.71 0.79
N THR A 420 -14.84 16.92 1.21
CA THR A 420 -15.80 17.97 1.57
C THR A 420 -16.54 18.46 0.34
N ALA A 421 -15.84 18.67 -0.79
CA ALA A 421 -16.44 19.04 -2.05
C ALA A 421 -17.44 17.99 -2.54
N ASP A 422 -17.06 16.71 -2.49
CA ASP A 422 -17.91 15.57 -2.83
C ASP A 422 -19.18 15.50 -1.97
N ARG A 423 -19.07 15.78 -0.66
CA ARG A 423 -20.25 15.83 0.23
C ARG A 423 -21.20 16.99 -0.09
N VAL A 424 -20.71 18.09 -0.67
CA VAL A 424 -21.56 19.20 -1.12
C VAL A 424 -22.23 18.84 -2.44
N ALA A 425 -21.45 18.53 -3.47
CA ALA A 425 -21.92 18.07 -4.77
C ALA A 425 -20.98 16.98 -5.30
N PRO A 426 -21.49 15.96 -6.01
CA PRO A 426 -20.68 14.85 -6.51
C PRO A 426 -19.37 15.30 -7.19
N LEU A 427 -18.24 14.81 -6.71
CA LEU A 427 -16.92 15.14 -7.26
C LEU A 427 -16.18 13.85 -7.61
N HIS A 428 -16.47 13.36 -8.81
CA HIS A 428 -15.94 12.09 -9.32
C HIS A 428 -14.97 12.31 -10.47
N ILE A 429 -14.13 11.31 -10.69
CA ILE A 429 -13.29 11.17 -11.86
C ILE A 429 -13.60 9.86 -12.55
N VAL A 430 -13.67 9.91 -13.87
CA VAL A 430 -14.09 8.78 -14.70
C VAL A 430 -13.00 8.46 -15.71
N ALA A 431 -12.63 7.19 -15.84
CA ALA A 431 -11.88 6.67 -16.98
C ALA A 431 -12.84 5.97 -17.94
N ARG A 432 -12.56 6.09 -19.23
CA ARG A 432 -13.24 5.35 -20.30
C ARG A 432 -12.18 4.73 -21.20
N VAL A 433 -12.28 3.43 -21.47
CA VAL A 433 -11.38 2.69 -22.35
C VAL A 433 -12.21 1.89 -23.34
N ARG A 434 -11.95 2.03 -24.63
CA ARG A 434 -12.60 1.22 -25.66
C ARG A 434 -11.80 -0.05 -25.92
N VAL A 435 -12.49 -1.16 -25.91
CA VAL A 435 -11.96 -2.52 -26.04
C VAL A 435 -12.63 -3.20 -27.22
N THR A 436 -11.83 -3.70 -28.16
CA THR A 436 -12.28 -4.51 -29.29
C THR A 436 -11.84 -5.96 -29.09
N GLY A 437 -12.78 -6.89 -29.23
CA GLY A 437 -12.62 -8.32 -28.95
C GLY A 437 -13.71 -8.86 -28.03
N GLY A 438 -13.65 -10.16 -27.71
CA GLY A 438 -14.62 -10.82 -26.83
C GLY A 438 -14.39 -10.50 -25.35
N LEU A 439 -14.74 -9.29 -24.92
CA LEU A 439 -14.74 -8.87 -23.51
C LEU A 439 -16.16 -9.05 -22.94
N ASP A 440 -16.32 -9.91 -21.94
CA ASP A 440 -17.58 -10.10 -21.24
C ASP A 440 -17.53 -9.61 -19.79
N ALA A 441 -18.70 -9.52 -19.15
CA ALA A 441 -18.81 -9.06 -17.78
C ALA A 441 -18.14 -10.01 -16.77
N SER A 442 -17.99 -11.30 -17.09
CA SER A 442 -17.29 -12.25 -16.22
C SER A 442 -15.79 -11.96 -16.18
N ALA A 443 -15.18 -11.67 -17.33
CA ALA A 443 -13.77 -11.26 -17.42
C ALA A 443 -13.55 -9.94 -16.66
N VAL A 444 -14.41 -8.93 -16.89
CA VAL A 444 -14.34 -7.65 -16.17
C VAL A 444 -14.51 -7.87 -14.66
N ARG A 445 -15.43 -8.75 -14.24
CA ARG A 445 -15.61 -9.13 -12.83
C ARG A 445 -14.34 -9.71 -12.23
N THR A 446 -13.69 -10.65 -12.90
CA THR A 446 -12.40 -11.20 -12.45
C THR A 446 -11.35 -10.10 -12.25
N GLY A 447 -11.22 -9.18 -13.21
CA GLY A 447 -10.31 -8.04 -13.12
C GLY A 447 -10.64 -7.09 -11.96
N LEU A 448 -11.92 -6.77 -11.76
CA LEU A 448 -12.38 -5.92 -10.66
C LEU A 448 -12.12 -6.54 -9.29
N ASP A 449 -12.42 -7.84 -9.13
CA ASP A 449 -12.21 -8.57 -7.88
C ASP A 449 -10.71 -8.64 -7.53
N ALA A 450 -9.86 -8.77 -8.55
CA ALA A 450 -8.41 -8.68 -8.40
C ALA A 450 -7.95 -7.27 -7.98
N VAL A 451 -8.46 -6.22 -8.63
CA VAL A 451 -8.11 -4.81 -8.34
C VAL A 451 -8.55 -4.38 -6.93
N VAL A 452 -9.73 -4.78 -6.46
CA VAL A 452 -10.17 -4.42 -5.08
C VAL A 452 -9.34 -5.12 -4.01
N ARG A 453 -8.88 -6.36 -4.26
CA ARG A 453 -7.92 -7.04 -3.37
C ARG A 453 -6.55 -6.35 -3.40
N ARG A 454 -6.09 -5.96 -4.59
CA ARG A 454 -4.80 -5.28 -4.82
C ARG A 454 -4.68 -3.93 -4.12
N HIS A 455 -5.76 -3.15 -4.01
CA HIS A 455 -5.70 -1.77 -3.55
C HIS A 455 -6.48 -1.55 -2.24
N PRO A 456 -5.82 -1.45 -1.08
CA PRO A 456 -6.49 -1.23 0.21
C PRO A 456 -7.38 0.01 0.24
N MET A 457 -6.99 1.08 -0.47
CA MET A 457 -7.78 2.31 -0.52
C MET A 457 -9.15 2.12 -1.17
N LEU A 458 -9.31 1.14 -2.07
CA LEU A 458 -10.62 0.75 -2.59
C LEU A 458 -11.50 0.09 -1.54
N ARG A 459 -10.92 -0.44 -0.45
CA ARG A 459 -11.58 -1.10 0.67
C ARG A 459 -11.58 -0.22 1.93
N THR A 460 -11.58 1.11 1.74
CA THR A 460 -11.69 2.06 2.85
C THR A 460 -13.00 2.83 2.79
N ALA A 461 -13.56 3.11 3.96
CA ALA A 461 -14.63 4.08 4.13
C ALA A 461 -14.07 5.38 4.73
N VAL A 462 -14.76 6.50 4.52
CA VAL A 462 -14.42 7.76 5.19
C VAL A 462 -15.39 7.98 6.35
N HIS A 463 -14.92 7.74 7.57
CA HIS A 463 -15.69 8.00 8.79
C HIS A 463 -15.51 9.45 9.25
N SER A 464 -16.56 10.10 9.75
CA SER A 464 -16.51 11.44 10.32
C SER A 464 -17.51 11.62 11.46
N GLU A 465 -17.17 12.48 12.43
CA GLU A 465 -18.04 12.82 13.57
C GLU A 465 -18.82 14.10 13.22
N ALA A 466 -20.09 13.99 12.87
CA ALA A 466 -20.93 15.12 12.42
C ALA A 466 -20.26 15.98 11.31
N GLY A 467 -19.61 15.31 10.35
CA GLY A 467 -18.90 15.96 9.25
C GLY A 467 -17.54 16.59 9.63
N ARG A 468 -17.02 16.31 10.83
CA ARG A 468 -15.72 16.79 11.32
C ARG A 468 -14.72 15.65 11.44
N ASN A 469 -13.43 16.02 11.42
CA ASN A 469 -12.29 15.13 11.62
C ASN A 469 -12.32 13.84 10.76
N PRO A 470 -12.56 13.92 9.44
CA PRO A 470 -12.73 12.73 8.62
C PRO A 470 -11.47 11.85 8.60
N ARG A 471 -11.67 10.53 8.59
CA ARG A 471 -10.61 9.51 8.61
C ARG A 471 -10.92 8.38 7.64
N PHE A 472 -9.89 7.88 6.98
CA PHE A 472 -9.96 6.58 6.32
C PHE A 472 -10.00 5.49 7.39
N VAL A 473 -10.96 4.57 7.24
CA VAL A 473 -11.13 3.40 8.10
C VAL A 473 -11.22 2.17 7.20
N PRO A 474 -10.48 1.08 7.50
CA PRO A 474 -10.63 -0.17 6.76
C PRO A 474 -12.08 -0.66 6.79
N ALA A 475 -12.55 -1.17 5.66
CA ALA A 475 -13.85 -1.81 5.53
C ALA A 475 -13.68 -3.26 5.08
N ALA A 476 -14.72 -4.08 5.28
CA ALA A 476 -14.73 -5.43 4.77
C ALA A 476 -14.60 -5.44 3.24
N LEU A 477 -13.92 -6.45 2.71
CA LEU A 477 -13.81 -6.67 1.27
C LEU A 477 -15.22 -6.88 0.69
N ARG A 478 -15.59 -6.06 -0.30
CA ARG A 478 -16.83 -6.20 -1.06
C ARG A 478 -16.54 -6.08 -2.56
N PRO A 479 -17.30 -6.80 -3.41
CA PRO A 479 -17.16 -6.67 -4.87
C PRO A 479 -17.40 -5.23 -5.32
N ILE A 480 -16.62 -4.76 -6.29
CA ILE A 480 -16.87 -3.49 -6.97
C ILE A 480 -18.17 -3.60 -7.78
N PRO A 481 -19.15 -2.70 -7.65
CA PRO A 481 -20.35 -2.73 -8.50
C PRO A 481 -19.98 -2.69 -9.99
N LEU A 482 -20.55 -3.62 -10.78
CA LEU A 482 -20.47 -3.61 -12.25
C LEU A 482 -21.89 -3.56 -12.80
N ARG A 483 -22.14 -2.60 -13.68
CA ARG A 483 -23.37 -2.53 -14.46
C ARG A 483 -23.09 -2.86 -15.91
N GLU A 484 -23.97 -3.64 -16.52
CA GLU A 484 -23.93 -3.94 -17.96
C GLU A 484 -24.97 -3.10 -18.69
N VAL A 485 -24.56 -2.51 -19.79
CA VAL A 485 -25.42 -1.65 -20.61
C VAL A 485 -25.25 -2.04 -22.07
N THR A 486 -26.36 -2.14 -22.79
CA THR A 486 -26.35 -2.18 -24.26
C THR A 486 -26.82 -0.82 -24.75
N SER A 487 -25.91 0.02 -25.22
CA SER A 487 -26.19 1.39 -25.64
C SER A 487 -25.17 1.86 -26.68
N GLY A 488 -25.63 2.66 -27.64
CA GLY A 488 -24.75 3.30 -28.63
C GLY A 488 -24.02 4.54 -28.12
N GLU A 489 -24.42 5.11 -26.97
CA GLU A 489 -23.89 6.40 -26.47
C GLU A 489 -23.35 6.30 -25.04
N TRP A 490 -22.04 6.11 -24.91
CA TRP A 490 -21.35 6.08 -23.61
C TRP A 490 -21.37 7.44 -22.87
N THR A 491 -21.59 8.55 -23.59
CA THR A 491 -21.63 9.90 -23.02
C THR A 491 -22.80 10.11 -22.06
N ALA A 492 -23.96 9.47 -22.32
CA ALA A 492 -25.10 9.49 -21.40
C ALA A 492 -24.79 8.77 -20.09
N GLU A 493 -24.01 7.68 -20.17
CA GLU A 493 -23.55 6.97 -18.98
C GLU A 493 -22.58 7.82 -18.15
N ILE A 494 -21.71 8.60 -18.80
CA ILE A 494 -20.84 9.54 -18.08
C ILE A 494 -21.63 10.62 -17.31
N ASP A 495 -22.73 11.17 -17.86
CA ASP A 495 -23.58 12.13 -17.11
C ASP A 495 -24.16 11.48 -15.84
N THR A 496 -24.60 10.22 -15.94
CA THR A 496 -25.08 9.44 -14.79
C THR A 496 -23.96 9.23 -13.78
N GLU A 497 -22.79 8.80 -14.24
CA GLU A 497 -21.61 8.51 -13.42
C GLU A 497 -21.05 9.75 -12.68
N LEU A 498 -21.19 10.94 -13.27
CA LEU A 498 -20.81 12.20 -12.65
C LEU A 498 -21.85 12.74 -11.66
N ARG A 499 -23.11 12.28 -11.70
CA ARG A 499 -24.21 12.80 -10.88
C ARG A 499 -24.56 11.90 -9.69
N GLU A 500 -24.46 10.58 -9.85
CA GLU A 500 -24.80 9.63 -8.79
C GLU A 500 -23.71 9.54 -7.71
N ARG A 501 -24.06 9.83 -6.46
CA ARG A 501 -23.13 9.82 -5.32
C ARG A 501 -22.68 8.39 -4.98
N PHE A 502 -21.42 8.26 -4.57
CA PHE A 502 -20.96 7.09 -3.85
C PHE A 502 -21.67 6.95 -2.51
N ALA A 503 -22.00 5.69 -2.17
CA ALA A 503 -22.35 5.33 -0.81
C ALA A 503 -21.20 5.70 0.15
N PRO A 504 -21.47 5.99 1.43
CA PRO A 504 -20.45 6.43 2.38
C PRO A 504 -19.41 5.34 2.74
N ASP A 505 -19.64 4.11 2.29
CA ASP A 505 -18.87 2.91 2.57
C ASP A 505 -18.12 2.39 1.32
N ALA A 506 -17.20 1.43 1.51
CA ALA A 506 -16.40 0.85 0.43
C ALA A 506 -17.25 -0.07 -0.50
N PRO A 507 -16.91 -0.30 -1.77
CA PRO A 507 -15.72 0.19 -2.44
C PRO A 507 -15.87 1.57 -3.06
N LEU A 508 -14.77 2.33 -3.06
CA LEU A 508 -14.70 3.69 -3.61
C LEU A 508 -14.45 3.72 -5.13
N LEU A 509 -14.89 2.67 -5.83
CA LEU A 509 -14.82 2.49 -7.29
C LEU A 509 -16.10 1.78 -7.75
N ARG A 510 -16.59 2.14 -8.93
CA ARG A 510 -17.67 1.43 -9.64
C ARG A 510 -17.33 1.31 -11.12
N ALA A 511 -17.93 0.33 -11.78
CA ALA A 511 -17.68 0.02 -13.18
C ALA A 511 -18.98 -0.07 -13.98
N THR A 512 -18.93 0.37 -15.23
CA THR A 512 -19.99 0.15 -16.22
C THR A 512 -19.34 -0.43 -17.49
N LEU A 513 -19.81 -1.60 -17.93
CA LEU A 513 -19.43 -2.22 -19.19
C LEU A 513 -20.53 -1.96 -20.22
N ILE A 514 -20.20 -1.20 -21.26
CA ILE A 514 -21.11 -0.86 -22.34
C ILE A 514 -20.77 -1.71 -23.55
N THR A 515 -21.72 -2.45 -24.08
CA THR A 515 -21.59 -3.11 -25.38
C THR A 515 -22.14 -2.17 -26.46
N VAL A 516 -21.23 -1.61 -27.27
CA VAL A 516 -21.54 -0.64 -28.32
C VAL A 516 -21.94 -1.34 -29.61
N ALA A 517 -21.23 -2.41 -29.94
CA ALA A 517 -21.49 -3.30 -31.07
C ALA A 517 -20.95 -4.70 -30.72
N PRO A 518 -21.29 -5.75 -31.49
CA PRO A 518 -20.69 -7.07 -31.28
C PRO A 518 -19.16 -7.02 -31.26
N GLY A 519 -18.55 -7.40 -30.14
CA GLY A 519 -17.10 -7.37 -29.93
C GLY A 519 -16.49 -5.98 -29.77
N VAL A 520 -17.29 -4.93 -29.53
CA VAL A 520 -16.81 -3.57 -29.24
C VAL A 520 -17.47 -3.08 -27.96
N HIS A 521 -16.62 -2.84 -26.96
CA HIS A 521 -17.05 -2.50 -25.60
C HIS A 521 -16.39 -1.21 -25.12
N ASP A 522 -17.11 -0.41 -24.36
CA ASP A 522 -16.55 0.71 -23.58
C ASP A 522 -16.57 0.31 -22.09
N LEU A 523 -15.40 0.21 -21.47
CA LEU A 523 -15.26 0.03 -20.03
C LEU A 523 -15.10 1.40 -19.36
N ILE A 524 -16.08 1.73 -18.51
CA ILE A 524 -16.09 2.95 -17.72
C ILE A 524 -15.78 2.60 -16.28
N LEU A 525 -14.79 3.27 -15.68
CA LEU A 525 -14.50 3.20 -14.24
C LEU A 525 -14.65 4.57 -13.62
N THR A 526 -15.42 4.65 -12.53
CA THR A 526 -15.66 5.90 -11.79
C THR A 526 -15.13 5.78 -10.37
N SER A 527 -14.40 6.79 -9.91
CA SER A 527 -13.86 6.88 -8.55
C SER A 527 -14.10 8.26 -7.95
N THR A 528 -14.05 8.35 -6.63
CA THR A 528 -13.98 9.65 -5.93
C THR A 528 -12.57 10.24 -5.99
N TYR A 529 -12.49 11.58 -6.08
CA TYR A 529 -11.23 12.33 -5.99
C TYR A 529 -10.51 12.20 -4.65
N VAL A 530 -11.18 11.65 -3.62
CA VAL A 530 -10.55 11.40 -2.31
C VAL A 530 -9.42 10.37 -2.42
N ILE A 531 -9.51 9.42 -3.37
CA ILE A 531 -8.54 8.33 -3.54
C ILE A 531 -7.99 8.20 -4.97
N ALA A 532 -8.37 9.06 -5.90
CA ALA A 532 -7.96 8.93 -7.30
C ALA A 532 -7.83 10.28 -8.00
N ASP A 533 -6.79 10.39 -8.84
CA ASP A 533 -6.67 11.34 -9.94
C ASP A 533 -6.77 10.61 -11.30
N ALA A 534 -6.56 11.34 -12.41
CA ALA A 534 -6.70 10.81 -13.77
C ALA A 534 -5.78 9.59 -14.01
N VAL A 535 -4.54 9.70 -13.53
CA VAL A 535 -3.54 8.63 -13.60
C VAL A 535 -4.03 7.39 -12.84
N THR A 536 -4.58 7.58 -11.64
CA THR A 536 -5.08 6.48 -10.81
C THR A 536 -6.23 5.74 -11.48
N VAL A 537 -7.25 6.46 -11.95
CA VAL A 537 -8.45 5.81 -12.51
C VAL A 537 -8.16 5.12 -13.85
N LEU A 538 -7.28 5.69 -14.69
CA LEU A 538 -6.78 5.02 -15.90
C LEU A 538 -5.91 3.81 -15.56
N SER A 539 -5.08 3.91 -14.52
CA SER A 539 -4.30 2.76 -14.02
C SER A 539 -5.20 1.63 -13.52
N PHE A 540 -6.33 1.94 -12.87
CA PHE A 540 -7.32 0.93 -12.52
C PHE A 540 -7.91 0.27 -13.77
N ALA A 541 -8.28 1.05 -14.79
CA ALA A 541 -8.85 0.50 -16.03
C ALA A 541 -7.88 -0.46 -16.73
N ARG A 542 -6.60 -0.05 -16.83
CA ARG A 542 -5.52 -0.90 -17.31
C ARG A 542 -5.39 -2.20 -16.50
N GLN A 543 -5.30 -2.10 -15.17
CA GLN A 543 -5.13 -3.26 -14.29
C GLN A 543 -6.33 -4.22 -14.34
N VAL A 544 -7.56 -3.70 -14.43
CA VAL A 544 -8.75 -4.55 -14.60
C VAL A 544 -8.62 -5.40 -15.87
N LEU A 545 -8.23 -4.79 -16.98
CA LEU A 545 -8.06 -5.50 -18.25
C LEU A 545 -6.88 -6.49 -18.20
N GLU A 546 -5.72 -6.09 -17.69
CA GLU A 546 -4.53 -6.97 -17.59
C GLU A 546 -4.83 -8.20 -16.72
N LEU A 547 -5.43 -8.00 -15.54
CA LEU A 547 -5.76 -9.09 -14.61
C LEU A 547 -6.93 -9.96 -15.12
N ALA A 548 -7.84 -9.40 -15.90
CA ALA A 548 -8.89 -10.17 -16.57
C ALA A 548 -8.30 -11.07 -17.68
N ALA A 549 -7.37 -10.55 -18.48
CA ALA A 549 -6.72 -11.30 -19.56
C ALA A 549 -5.82 -12.43 -19.04
N GLU A 550 -5.11 -12.19 -17.92
CA GLU A 550 -4.31 -13.21 -17.22
C GLU A 550 -5.17 -14.30 -16.56
N ARG A 551 -6.51 -14.14 -16.58
CA ARG A 551 -7.46 -14.95 -15.79
C ARG A 551 -6.98 -15.06 -14.36
N ALA A 552 -6.60 -13.95 -13.74
CA ALA A 552 -5.92 -13.91 -12.45
C ALA A 552 -6.76 -14.59 -11.35
N THR A 553 -6.62 -15.91 -11.23
CA THR A 553 -7.08 -16.75 -10.12
C THR A 553 -5.97 -16.91 -9.07
N GLY A 554 -4.76 -16.42 -9.38
CA GLY A 554 -3.58 -16.43 -8.53
C GLY A 554 -3.49 -15.24 -7.57
N TRP A 555 -2.39 -15.19 -6.82
CA TRP A 555 -2.13 -14.13 -5.85
C TRP A 555 -1.91 -12.77 -6.53
N VAL A 556 -2.75 -11.80 -6.18
CA VAL A 556 -2.60 -10.42 -6.66
C VAL A 556 -1.89 -9.63 -5.57
N ALA A 557 -0.61 -9.37 -5.81
CA ALA A 557 0.24 -8.61 -4.90
C ALA A 557 -0.41 -7.27 -4.51
N GLU A 558 -0.58 -7.00 -3.22
CA GLU A 558 -1.16 -5.74 -2.74
C GLU A 558 -0.25 -4.54 -3.03
N VAL A 559 -0.84 -3.41 -3.43
CA VAL A 559 -0.23 -2.09 -3.58
C VAL A 559 -0.61 -1.30 -2.33
N PRO A 560 0.31 -1.07 -1.37
CA PRO A 560 -0.04 -0.49 -0.08
C PRO A 560 -0.68 0.90 -0.17
N ALA A 561 -1.47 1.23 0.86
CA ALA A 561 -2.07 2.55 1.00
C ALA A 561 -0.98 3.62 1.21
N PRO A 562 -0.95 4.69 0.39
CA PRO A 562 0.06 5.71 0.54
C PRO A 562 -0.17 6.51 1.82
N ALA A 563 0.92 7.07 2.37
CA ALA A 563 0.81 8.18 3.31
C ALA A 563 0.11 9.39 2.68
N ALA A 564 -0.35 10.30 3.55
CA ALA A 564 -0.94 11.57 3.14
C ALA A 564 -0.03 12.29 2.12
N PRO A 565 -0.58 12.81 0.99
CA PRO A 565 0.21 13.45 -0.07
C PRO A 565 1.21 14.49 0.44
N GLU A 566 0.81 15.33 1.39
CA GLU A 566 1.61 16.41 1.96
C GLU A 566 2.78 15.88 2.83
N ALA A 567 2.67 14.67 3.37
CA ALA A 567 3.77 14.01 4.06
C ALA A 567 4.86 13.53 3.09
N LEU A 568 4.55 13.43 1.80
CA LEU A 568 5.46 12.97 0.74
C LEU A 568 6.22 14.10 0.04
N PHE A 569 5.83 15.37 0.25
CA PHE A 569 6.45 16.53 -0.42
C PHE A 569 7.96 16.64 -0.14
N PRO A 570 8.77 17.36 -0.92
CA PRO A 570 10.14 17.63 -0.53
C PRO A 570 10.22 18.42 0.79
N LYS A 571 11.29 18.22 1.58
CA LYS A 571 11.46 18.84 2.92
C LYS A 571 11.15 20.36 2.98
N PRO A 572 11.54 21.21 1.99
CA PRO A 572 11.24 22.64 2.01
C PRO A 572 9.75 23.00 1.95
N PHE A 573 8.90 22.06 1.52
CA PHE A 573 7.45 22.26 1.36
C PHE A 573 6.63 21.58 2.47
N ARG A 574 7.28 21.02 3.50
CA ARG A 574 6.61 20.39 4.65
C ARG A 574 6.54 21.32 5.86
N GLY A 575 5.47 21.19 6.65
CA GLY A 575 5.32 21.85 7.96
C GLY A 575 5.44 23.38 7.91
N ALA A 576 6.02 23.97 8.97
CA ALA A 576 6.15 25.42 9.10
C ALA A 576 7.00 26.07 7.99
N ARG A 577 8.03 25.37 7.48
CA ARG A 577 8.86 25.86 6.37
C ARG A 577 8.07 25.94 5.06
N GLY A 578 7.27 24.92 4.77
CA GLY A 578 6.37 24.92 3.62
C GLY A 578 5.34 26.05 3.70
N MET A 579 4.83 26.34 4.90
CA MET A 579 3.92 27.45 5.14
C MET A 579 4.57 28.82 4.82
N ALA A 580 5.77 29.07 5.35
CA ALA A 580 6.50 30.31 5.07
C ALA A 580 6.79 30.47 3.56
N LYS A 581 7.18 29.38 2.89
CA LYS A 581 7.42 29.38 1.44
C LYS A 581 6.15 29.69 0.63
N THR A 582 5.01 29.15 1.07
CA THR A 582 3.70 29.43 0.47
C THR A 582 3.33 30.90 0.57
N LEU A 583 3.49 31.50 1.75
CA LEU A 583 3.22 32.93 1.97
C LEU A 583 4.14 33.82 1.13
N GLY A 584 5.43 33.49 1.04
CA GLY A 584 6.39 34.23 0.22
C GLY A 584 6.04 34.21 -1.26
N LEU A 585 5.64 33.06 -1.80
CA LEU A 585 5.23 32.93 -3.20
C LEU A 585 3.91 33.66 -3.48
N LEU A 586 2.92 33.57 -2.58
CA LEU A 586 1.65 34.30 -2.72
C LEU A 586 1.86 35.83 -2.72
N ALA A 587 2.80 36.34 -1.92
CA ALA A 587 3.15 37.75 -1.91
C ALA A 587 3.80 38.18 -3.24
N ALA A 588 4.72 37.36 -3.77
CA ALA A 588 5.36 37.62 -5.07
C ALA A 588 4.36 37.57 -6.24
N ASP A 589 3.37 36.66 -6.19
CA ASP A 589 2.33 36.55 -7.21
C ASP A 589 1.28 37.65 -7.13
N GLY A 590 0.96 38.15 -5.94
CA GLY A 590 0.08 39.29 -5.74
C GLY A 590 0.57 40.58 -6.41
N LEU A 591 1.87 40.68 -6.67
CA LEU A 591 2.52 41.79 -7.40
C LEU A 591 2.41 41.66 -8.94
N ARG A 592 1.98 40.50 -9.46
CA ARG A 592 1.77 40.26 -10.91
C ARG A 592 0.31 40.50 -11.27
N ALA A 593 0.05 41.12 -12.43
CA ALA A 593 -1.32 41.41 -12.89
C ALA A 593 -2.17 40.14 -12.95
N LYS A 594 -3.33 40.14 -12.27
CA LYS A 594 -4.28 39.02 -12.31
C LYS A 594 -5.11 39.11 -13.58
N GLY A 595 -4.97 38.11 -14.45
CA GLY A 595 -5.79 37.96 -15.65
C GLY A 595 -7.29 37.94 -15.33
N ALA A 596 -8.12 38.27 -16.31
CA ALA A 596 -9.56 38.27 -16.17
C ALA A 596 -10.13 36.84 -16.07
N ARG A 597 -11.41 36.74 -15.77
CA ARG A 597 -12.11 35.47 -15.60
C ARG A 597 -13.45 35.50 -16.29
N LEU A 598 -13.90 34.32 -16.73
CA LEU A 598 -15.29 34.12 -17.10
C LEU A 598 -16.19 34.32 -15.88
N VAL A 599 -17.35 34.91 -16.12
CA VAL A 599 -18.39 35.16 -15.11
C VAL A 599 -19.54 34.18 -15.37
N PRO A 600 -20.13 33.58 -14.32
CA PRO A 600 -21.33 32.75 -14.46
C PRO A 600 -22.48 33.54 -15.08
N THR A 601 -23.29 32.89 -15.92
CA THR A 601 -24.53 33.47 -16.45
C THR A 601 -25.64 33.54 -15.40
N THR A 602 -25.65 32.60 -14.45
CA THR A 602 -26.63 32.58 -13.35
C THR A 602 -25.94 32.15 -12.04
N GLU A 603 -26.59 32.37 -10.91
CA GLU A 603 -26.18 31.77 -9.64
C GLU A 603 -26.85 30.41 -9.44
N VAL A 604 -26.05 29.36 -9.24
CA VAL A 604 -26.53 28.02 -8.88
C VAL A 604 -26.04 27.66 -7.47
N ALA A 605 -26.98 27.26 -6.61
CA ALA A 605 -26.69 26.84 -5.25
C ALA A 605 -25.67 25.68 -5.22
N PRO A 606 -24.67 25.67 -4.32
CA PRO A 606 -23.60 24.69 -4.32
C PRO A 606 -24.05 23.22 -4.38
N ALA A 607 -25.11 22.87 -3.64
CA ALA A 607 -25.63 21.50 -3.58
C ALA A 607 -26.38 21.05 -4.86
N ALA A 608 -26.78 22.00 -5.72
CA ALA A 608 -27.46 21.74 -6.99
C ALA A 608 -26.49 21.73 -8.19
N ARG A 609 -25.21 22.01 -7.98
CA ARG A 609 -24.20 21.99 -9.04
C ARG A 609 -23.88 20.54 -9.42
N PHE A 610 -23.91 20.25 -10.71
CA PHE A 610 -23.40 18.99 -11.28
C PHE A 610 -22.70 19.27 -12.61
N THR A 611 -21.74 18.41 -12.95
CA THR A 611 -20.95 18.55 -14.17
C THR A 611 -21.64 17.88 -15.35
N LYS A 612 -21.71 18.58 -16.48
CA LYS A 612 -22.05 18.01 -17.80
C LYS A 612 -20.81 18.00 -18.70
N PRO A 613 -20.61 16.94 -19.49
CA PRO A 613 -19.53 16.88 -20.47
C PRO A 613 -19.97 17.39 -21.85
N ALA A 614 -19.03 18.02 -22.57
CA ALA A 614 -19.06 18.22 -24.02
C ALA A 614 -17.74 17.71 -24.61
N ARG A 615 -17.75 17.10 -25.80
CA ARG A 615 -16.59 16.37 -26.35
C ARG A 615 -16.26 16.75 -27.79
N ARG A 616 -14.96 16.85 -28.10
CA ARG A 616 -14.41 16.87 -29.46
C ARG A 616 -13.21 15.94 -29.58
N VAL A 617 -12.95 15.47 -30.80
CA VAL A 617 -11.75 14.69 -31.14
C VAL A 617 -11.08 15.33 -32.32
N ILE A 618 -9.75 15.37 -32.27
CA ILE A 618 -8.89 15.67 -33.41
C ILE A 618 -8.05 14.43 -33.65
N ASP A 619 -8.21 13.79 -34.80
CA ASP A 619 -7.55 12.55 -35.19
C ASP A 619 -6.93 12.67 -36.60
N GLY A 620 -6.36 11.58 -37.10
CA GLY A 620 -5.88 11.47 -38.48
C GLY A 620 -4.89 12.56 -38.90
N HIS A 621 -5.12 13.15 -40.07
CA HIS A 621 -4.25 14.19 -40.65
C HIS A 621 -4.14 15.42 -39.75
N ASP A 622 -5.26 15.89 -39.19
CA ASP A 622 -5.28 17.10 -38.35
C ASP A 622 -4.43 16.90 -37.09
N TYR A 623 -4.54 15.73 -36.46
CA TYR A 623 -3.75 15.43 -35.27
C TYR A 623 -2.26 15.32 -35.58
N ALA A 624 -1.90 14.59 -36.64
CA ALA A 624 -0.51 14.42 -37.08
C ALA A 624 0.13 15.77 -37.42
N GLY A 625 -0.58 16.60 -38.19
CA GLY A 625 -0.15 17.94 -38.58
C GLY A 625 -0.04 18.89 -37.39
N LEU A 626 -0.97 18.83 -36.43
CA LEU A 626 -0.88 19.63 -35.20
C LEU A 626 0.35 19.26 -34.36
N ARG A 627 0.64 17.96 -34.17
CA ARG A 627 1.86 17.51 -33.48
C ARG A 627 3.12 17.95 -34.21
N GLN A 628 3.12 17.88 -35.54
CA GLN A 628 4.23 18.34 -36.37
C GLN A 628 4.46 19.84 -36.21
N ALA A 629 3.41 20.66 -36.33
CA ALA A 629 3.49 22.11 -36.17
C ALA A 629 4.02 22.53 -34.79
N CYS A 630 3.62 21.81 -33.72
CA CYS A 630 4.18 21.99 -32.37
C CYS A 630 5.67 21.65 -32.31
N ARG A 631 6.12 20.55 -32.92
CA ARG A 631 7.53 20.15 -32.96
C ARG A 631 8.40 21.16 -33.71
N GLU A 632 7.96 21.61 -34.88
CA GLU A 632 8.69 22.57 -35.72
C GLU A 632 8.92 23.91 -35.02
N ARG A 633 7.94 24.37 -34.23
CA ARG A 633 8.02 25.63 -33.49
C ARG A 633 8.60 25.49 -32.09
N GLY A 634 8.86 24.27 -31.63
CA GLY A 634 9.36 24.01 -30.28
C GLY A 634 8.38 24.39 -29.15
N VAL A 635 7.08 24.43 -29.43
CA VAL A 635 6.03 24.80 -28.46
C VAL A 635 5.22 23.56 -28.06
N PRO A 636 5.15 23.21 -26.77
CA PRO A 636 4.37 22.05 -26.32
C PRO A 636 2.88 22.16 -26.63
N LEU A 637 2.26 21.04 -27.03
CA LEU A 637 0.83 20.98 -27.38
C LEU A 637 -0.08 21.49 -26.25
N ARG A 638 0.24 21.15 -24.98
CA ARG A 638 -0.49 21.67 -23.79
C ARG A 638 -0.62 23.20 -23.80
N SER A 639 0.43 23.90 -24.23
CA SER A 639 0.56 25.35 -24.17
C SER A 639 -0.22 26.00 -25.32
N VAL A 640 -0.24 25.34 -26.48
CA VAL A 640 -1.11 25.71 -27.61
C VAL A 640 -2.58 25.55 -27.22
N ILE A 641 -2.94 24.44 -26.57
CA ILE A 641 -4.31 24.20 -26.12
C ILE A 641 -4.73 25.21 -25.05
N ALA A 642 -3.86 25.53 -24.08
CA ALA A 642 -4.14 26.54 -23.08
C ALA A 642 -4.40 27.93 -23.69
N ALA A 643 -3.59 28.33 -24.68
CA ALA A 643 -3.76 29.58 -25.40
C ALA A 643 -5.05 29.57 -26.25
N ALA A 644 -5.35 28.46 -26.92
CA ALA A 644 -6.59 28.30 -27.69
C ALA A 644 -7.83 28.34 -26.77
N LEU A 645 -7.73 27.75 -25.58
CA LEU A 645 -8.77 27.77 -24.56
C LEU A 645 -9.02 29.19 -24.03
N ALA A 646 -7.96 29.96 -23.78
CA ALA A 646 -8.09 31.37 -23.38
C ALA A 646 -8.74 32.23 -24.48
N ARG A 647 -8.38 32.00 -25.75
CA ARG A 647 -9.00 32.65 -26.90
C ARG A 647 -10.49 32.30 -27.03
N ALA A 648 -10.82 31.02 -26.92
CA ALA A 648 -12.21 30.55 -26.98
C ALA A 648 -13.05 31.13 -25.82
N ALA A 649 -12.48 31.19 -24.61
CA ALA A 649 -13.11 31.88 -23.48
C ALA A 649 -13.34 33.38 -23.75
N GLY A 650 -12.40 34.05 -24.43
CA GLY A 650 -12.56 35.45 -24.84
C GLY A 650 -13.70 35.67 -25.84
N ALA A 651 -13.90 34.74 -26.77
CA ALA A 651 -15.00 34.78 -27.74
C ALA A 651 -16.37 34.58 -27.09
N GLU A 652 -16.45 33.76 -26.04
CA GLU A 652 -17.69 33.47 -25.31
C GLU A 652 -17.99 34.47 -24.19
N ALA A 653 -17.06 35.37 -23.85
CA ALA A 653 -17.26 36.30 -22.75
C ALA A 653 -18.18 37.46 -23.17
N GLU A 654 -19.17 37.77 -22.33
CA GLU A 654 -20.06 38.93 -22.53
C GLU A 654 -19.28 40.26 -22.61
N ALA A 655 -18.19 40.35 -21.84
CA ALA A 655 -17.24 41.46 -21.88
C ALA A 655 -15.82 40.90 -22.12
N PRO A 656 -15.38 40.79 -23.39
CA PRO A 656 -14.07 40.25 -23.73
C PRO A 656 -12.93 41.03 -23.08
N ARG A 657 -11.95 40.30 -22.54
CA ARG A 657 -10.75 40.85 -21.92
C ARG A 657 -9.50 40.39 -22.69
N PRO A 658 -8.40 41.16 -22.67
CA PRO A 658 -7.18 40.77 -23.39
C PRO A 658 -6.54 39.50 -22.85
N ASP A 659 -6.69 39.22 -21.55
CA ASP A 659 -6.08 38.08 -20.86
C ASP A 659 -7.09 37.37 -19.96
N TYR A 660 -7.10 36.03 -20.01
CA TYR A 660 -7.88 35.16 -19.13
C TYR A 660 -6.96 34.27 -18.31
N SER A 661 -7.34 34.01 -17.05
CA SER A 661 -6.59 33.10 -16.20
C SER A 661 -6.95 31.64 -16.51
N VAL A 662 -5.96 30.86 -16.96
CA VAL A 662 -6.09 29.41 -17.19
C VAL A 662 -5.40 28.67 -16.04
N GLY A 663 -6.16 27.84 -15.32
CA GLY A 663 -5.66 26.97 -14.26
C GLY A 663 -5.19 25.62 -14.82
N VAL A 664 -3.89 25.35 -14.81
CA VAL A 664 -3.34 24.06 -15.27
C VAL A 664 -3.17 23.11 -14.11
N SER A 665 -3.74 21.92 -14.23
CA SER A 665 -3.50 20.81 -13.31
C SER A 665 -2.14 20.18 -13.58
N VAL A 666 -1.28 20.20 -12.57
CA VAL A 666 0.04 19.57 -12.55
C VAL A 666 -0.05 18.28 -11.76
N LEU A 667 0.19 17.16 -12.43
CA LEU A 667 0.37 15.86 -11.81
C LEU A 667 1.74 15.84 -11.13
N PHE A 668 1.78 15.69 -9.81
CA PHE A 668 2.99 15.93 -9.02
C PHE A 668 3.65 14.68 -8.45
N ARG A 669 3.27 13.48 -8.91
CA ARG A 669 3.86 12.20 -8.47
C ARG A 669 5.39 12.21 -8.60
N GLU A 670 5.90 12.71 -9.72
CA GLU A 670 7.33 12.84 -10.02
C GLU A 670 8.04 13.97 -9.23
N HIS A 671 7.28 14.84 -8.55
CA HIS A 671 7.80 15.98 -7.78
C HIS A 671 7.89 15.72 -6.28
N LEU A 672 7.49 14.52 -5.84
CA LEU A 672 7.58 14.08 -4.45
C LEU A 672 9.03 13.79 -4.04
N HIS A 673 9.28 13.70 -2.73
CA HIS A 673 10.60 13.33 -2.21
C HIS A 673 11.05 11.93 -2.70
N HIS A 674 10.08 11.02 -2.81
CA HIS A 674 10.22 9.74 -3.51
C HIS A 674 9.12 9.69 -4.56
N PRO A 675 9.46 9.72 -5.87
CA PRO A 675 8.47 9.58 -6.92
C PRO A 675 7.62 8.32 -6.75
N LEU A 676 6.34 8.44 -7.08
CA LEU A 676 5.40 7.31 -7.04
C LEU A 676 5.13 6.82 -8.47
N ASP A 677 5.00 5.50 -8.61
CA ASP A 677 4.54 4.89 -9.85
C ASP A 677 3.03 5.14 -10.07
N ASN A 678 2.57 4.87 -11.30
CA ASN A 678 1.19 5.11 -11.73
C ASN A 678 0.17 4.15 -11.09
N THR A 679 0.61 3.04 -10.49
CA THR A 679 -0.28 2.08 -9.81
C THR A 679 -0.71 2.57 -8.42
N ARG A 680 -0.04 3.58 -7.86
CA ARG A 680 -0.37 4.11 -6.53
C ARG A 680 -1.69 4.87 -6.53
N THR A 681 -2.63 4.39 -5.72
CA THR A 681 -3.87 5.12 -5.40
C THR A 681 -3.58 6.49 -4.80
N GLY A 682 -4.46 7.46 -5.01
CA GLY A 682 -4.42 8.80 -4.44
C GLY A 682 -4.63 9.91 -5.48
N ALA A 683 -4.97 11.11 -5.01
CA ALA A 683 -5.05 12.30 -5.86
C ALA A 683 -3.77 13.12 -5.75
N TYR A 684 -2.93 13.09 -6.80
CA TYR A 684 -1.64 13.78 -6.86
C TYR A 684 -1.65 14.88 -7.91
N GLN A 685 -2.68 15.74 -7.85
CA GLN A 685 -2.85 16.86 -8.76
C GLN A 685 -2.91 18.20 -8.01
N ALA A 686 -2.28 19.23 -8.57
CA ALA A 686 -2.23 20.58 -8.00
C ALA A 686 -2.29 21.63 -9.10
N MET A 687 -2.95 22.76 -8.85
CA MET A 687 -3.15 23.77 -9.89
C MET A 687 -2.14 24.92 -9.85
N ILE A 688 -1.73 25.36 -11.04
CA ILE A 688 -1.04 26.64 -11.29
C ILE A 688 -1.93 27.49 -12.19
N ALA A 689 -2.27 28.71 -11.76
CA ALA A 689 -3.07 29.63 -12.56
C ALA A 689 -2.18 30.65 -13.26
N LEU A 690 -2.35 30.81 -14.57
CA LEU A 690 -1.56 31.72 -15.40
C LEU A 690 -2.45 32.68 -16.20
N PRO A 691 -2.17 33.99 -16.22
CA PRO A 691 -2.80 34.89 -17.18
C PRO A 691 -2.34 34.51 -18.60
N THR A 692 -3.28 34.33 -19.50
CA THR A 692 -3.05 33.87 -20.87
C THR A 692 -3.80 34.79 -21.83
N SER A 693 -3.11 35.30 -22.84
CA SER A 693 -3.71 36.25 -23.78
C SER A 693 -4.71 35.57 -24.71
N ALA A 694 -5.90 36.18 -24.82
CA ALA A 694 -6.94 35.77 -25.77
C ALA A 694 -6.78 36.44 -27.15
N VAL A 695 -6.04 37.55 -27.23
CA VAL A 695 -5.97 38.42 -28.41
C VAL A 695 -4.68 38.30 -29.22
N ARG A 696 -3.58 37.84 -28.60
CA ARG A 696 -2.30 37.64 -29.31
C ARG A 696 -2.39 36.51 -30.35
N PRO A 697 -1.53 36.51 -31.38
CA PRO A 697 -1.34 35.35 -32.25
C PRO A 697 -1.12 34.07 -31.44
N LEU A 698 -1.67 32.95 -31.92
CA LEU A 698 -1.85 31.76 -31.08
C LEU A 698 -0.50 31.18 -30.61
N TRP A 699 0.48 31.15 -31.51
CA TRP A 699 1.84 30.70 -31.20
C TRP A 699 2.56 31.61 -30.19
N GLU A 700 2.40 32.92 -30.30
CA GLU A 700 3.02 33.87 -29.35
C GLU A 700 2.42 33.73 -27.95
N ALA A 701 1.08 33.60 -27.87
CA ALA A 701 0.38 33.36 -26.62
C ALA A 701 0.82 32.02 -25.99
N ALA A 702 0.93 30.96 -26.78
CA ALA A 702 1.35 29.64 -26.33
C ALA A 702 2.81 29.62 -25.84
N SER A 703 3.74 30.27 -26.54
CA SER A 703 5.14 30.39 -26.12
C SER A 703 5.29 31.18 -24.82
N ALA A 704 4.59 32.31 -24.69
CA ALA A 704 4.60 33.11 -23.47
C ALA A 704 4.02 32.33 -22.27
N PHE A 705 2.93 31.61 -22.50
CA PHE A 705 2.33 30.73 -21.51
C PHE A 705 3.30 29.63 -21.05
N ASP A 706 3.97 28.96 -22.00
CA ASP A 706 4.90 27.87 -21.69
C ASP A 706 6.08 28.34 -20.84
N ALA A 707 6.62 29.53 -21.16
CA ALA A 707 7.70 30.13 -20.41
C ALA A 707 7.32 30.41 -18.95
N ASP A 708 6.16 31.03 -18.69
CA ASP A 708 5.71 31.29 -17.31
C ASP A 708 5.33 29.99 -16.59
N PHE A 709 4.64 29.06 -17.26
CA PHE A 709 4.31 27.75 -16.70
C PHE A 709 5.56 26.99 -16.25
N THR A 710 6.57 26.91 -17.12
CA THR A 710 7.85 26.26 -16.82
C THR A 710 8.58 26.94 -15.67
N ALA A 711 8.61 28.28 -15.64
CA ALA A 711 9.25 29.03 -14.55
C ALA A 711 8.59 28.75 -13.19
N ARG A 712 7.25 28.71 -13.14
CA ARG A 712 6.48 28.42 -11.91
C ARG A 712 6.60 26.97 -11.48
N LEU A 713 6.63 26.05 -12.45
CA LEU A 713 6.83 24.61 -12.21
C LEU A 713 8.21 24.35 -11.58
N ASN A 714 9.26 24.99 -12.10
CA ASN A 714 10.63 24.91 -11.59
C ASN A 714 10.74 25.43 -10.14
N ARG A 715 9.97 26.46 -9.78
CA ARG A 715 9.85 26.95 -8.39
C ARG A 715 9.00 26.06 -7.48
N ARG A 716 8.37 25.02 -8.04
CA ARG A 716 7.42 24.11 -7.39
C ARG A 716 6.21 24.84 -6.79
N GLU A 717 5.71 25.87 -7.48
CA GLU A 717 4.55 26.64 -7.00
C GLU A 717 3.31 25.78 -6.79
N HIS A 718 3.10 24.76 -7.62
CA HIS A 718 2.00 23.79 -7.47
C HIS A 718 1.98 23.13 -6.07
N LEU A 719 3.14 22.73 -5.51
CA LEU A 719 3.21 22.14 -4.16
C LEU A 719 2.96 23.18 -3.07
N ALA A 720 3.45 24.41 -3.25
CA ALA A 720 3.20 25.50 -2.31
C ALA A 720 1.71 25.88 -2.26
N ASN A 721 1.04 25.92 -3.41
CA ASN A 721 -0.39 26.23 -3.50
C ASN A 721 -1.25 25.25 -2.68
N LEU A 722 -0.87 23.96 -2.63
CA LEU A 722 -1.55 22.96 -1.79
C LEU A 722 -1.48 23.32 -0.29
N GLY A 723 -0.38 23.91 0.17
CA GLY A 723 -0.23 24.38 1.54
C GLY A 723 -1.27 25.46 1.92
N SER A 724 -1.68 26.28 0.95
CA SER A 724 -2.68 27.34 1.17
C SER A 724 -4.12 26.80 1.28
N MET A 725 -4.39 25.60 0.74
CA MET A 725 -5.74 25.01 0.80
C MET A 725 -6.22 24.78 2.23
N GLY A 726 -5.32 24.58 3.21
CA GLY A 726 -5.70 24.43 4.61
C GLY A 726 -6.41 25.65 5.20
N PHE A 727 -6.24 26.84 4.60
CA PHE A 727 -6.92 28.06 5.02
C PHE A 727 -8.25 28.31 4.31
N ILE A 728 -8.39 27.79 3.09
CA ILE A 728 -9.53 28.04 2.21
C ILE A 728 -10.57 26.91 2.32
N ALA A 729 -10.12 25.68 2.57
CA ALA A 729 -10.96 24.51 2.66
C ALA A 729 -11.96 24.62 3.83
N PRO A 730 -13.25 24.32 3.62
CA PRO A 730 -14.22 24.30 4.69
C PRO A 730 -13.83 23.24 5.72
N LYS A 731 -13.95 23.55 7.01
CA LYS A 731 -13.70 22.56 8.08
C LYS A 731 -14.81 21.51 8.19
N SER A 732 -15.94 21.73 7.53
CA SER A 732 -17.14 20.88 7.52
C SER A 732 -17.97 21.16 6.26
N PRO A 733 -18.68 20.16 5.71
CA PRO A 733 -19.55 20.33 4.54
C PRO A 733 -20.83 21.14 4.82
N ALA A 734 -21.14 21.50 6.07
CA ALA A 734 -22.44 22.08 6.44
C ALA A 734 -22.68 23.55 6.00
N ARG A 735 -21.64 24.30 5.62
CA ARG A 735 -21.75 25.72 5.22
C ARG A 735 -20.75 26.09 4.11
N PRO A 736 -20.88 25.54 2.89
CA PRO A 736 -19.90 25.71 1.83
C PRO A 736 -19.93 27.09 1.15
N GLU A 737 -20.98 27.89 1.36
CA GLU A 737 -21.33 29.06 0.56
C GLU A 737 -20.20 30.09 0.51
N ARG A 738 -19.58 30.39 1.66
CA ARG A 738 -18.49 31.37 1.73
C ARG A 738 -17.26 30.94 0.93
N THR A 739 -16.92 29.65 0.96
CA THR A 739 -15.79 29.10 0.21
C THR A 739 -16.11 29.06 -1.27
N VAL A 740 -17.31 28.62 -1.66
CA VAL A 740 -17.73 28.58 -3.07
C VAL A 740 -17.76 29.97 -3.69
N LYS A 741 -18.36 30.96 -3.01
CA LYS A 741 -18.33 32.36 -3.46
C LYS A 741 -16.91 32.90 -3.62
N LEU A 742 -16.00 32.53 -2.71
CA LEU A 742 -14.60 32.90 -2.83
C LEU A 742 -13.92 32.23 -4.05
N LEU A 743 -14.25 30.98 -4.35
CA LEU A 743 -13.71 30.25 -5.49
C LEU A 743 -14.24 30.77 -6.82
N ASP A 744 -15.55 31.01 -6.94
CA ASP A 744 -16.15 31.59 -8.14
C ASP A 744 -15.56 32.98 -8.43
N ALA A 745 -15.34 33.79 -7.39
CA ALA A 745 -14.78 35.14 -7.52
C ALA A 745 -13.26 35.16 -7.71
N ARG A 746 -12.51 34.30 -7.00
CA ARG A 746 -11.04 34.40 -6.85
C ARG A 746 -10.26 33.08 -6.97
N GLY A 747 -10.93 31.93 -7.03
CA GLY A 747 -10.30 30.61 -7.16
C GLY A 747 -9.83 30.27 -8.58
N PRO A 748 -8.73 29.54 -8.77
CA PRO A 748 -8.21 29.19 -10.10
C PRO A 748 -9.19 28.39 -11.01
N GLY A 749 -10.39 28.08 -10.54
CA GLY A 749 -11.41 27.19 -11.08
C GLY A 749 -12.32 27.72 -12.20
N ASN A 750 -12.17 28.95 -12.70
CA ASN A 750 -13.10 29.46 -13.72
C ASN A 750 -12.85 28.87 -15.12
N LEU A 751 -11.59 28.56 -15.44
CA LEU A 751 -11.18 27.95 -16.70
C LEU A 751 -9.96 27.07 -16.42
N CYS A 752 -10.16 25.75 -16.38
CA CYS A 752 -9.10 24.82 -16.04
C CYS A 752 -8.70 23.95 -17.25
N LEU A 753 -7.44 23.51 -17.24
CA LEU A 753 -6.88 22.53 -18.18
C LEU A 753 -6.16 21.41 -17.41
N THR A 754 -6.55 20.16 -17.67
CA THR A 754 -5.80 18.97 -17.26
C THR A 754 -5.36 18.27 -18.53
N TYR A 755 -4.06 18.05 -18.67
CA TYR A 755 -3.47 17.46 -19.86
C TYR A 755 -2.75 16.17 -19.46
N LEU A 756 -3.11 15.07 -20.10
CA LEU A 756 -2.52 13.75 -19.84
C LEU A 756 -2.14 13.07 -21.16
N GLU A 757 -0.90 12.62 -21.23
CA GLU A 757 -0.41 11.74 -22.29
C GLU A 757 -0.64 10.30 -21.87
N THR A 758 -1.11 9.46 -22.79
CA THR A 758 -1.51 8.07 -22.54
C THR A 758 -0.77 7.09 -23.45
N ASP A 759 0.39 7.50 -23.98
CA ASP A 759 1.24 6.69 -24.85
C ASP A 759 1.75 5.41 -24.14
N ASP A 760 1.72 5.37 -22.79
CA ASP A 760 2.09 4.20 -21.97
C ASP A 760 0.93 3.22 -21.75
N PHE A 761 -0.30 3.57 -22.16
CA PHE A 761 -1.45 2.67 -22.11
C PHE A 761 -1.31 1.60 -23.20
N PRO A 762 -1.43 0.31 -22.87
CA PRO A 762 -1.19 -0.76 -23.83
C PRO A 762 -2.21 -0.73 -24.97
N ALA A 763 -1.75 -0.80 -26.21
CA ALA A 763 -2.61 -0.92 -27.40
C ALA A 763 -3.27 -2.32 -27.51
N ARG A 764 -2.74 -3.31 -26.79
CA ARG A 764 -3.29 -4.67 -26.74
C ARG A 764 -3.13 -5.26 -25.34
N VAL A 765 -4.16 -5.94 -24.84
CA VAL A 765 -4.15 -6.66 -23.58
C VAL A 765 -4.72 -8.06 -23.81
N GLY A 766 -3.87 -9.08 -23.75
CA GLY A 766 -4.24 -10.44 -24.17
C GLY A 766 -4.74 -10.46 -25.61
N GLU A 767 -5.97 -10.94 -25.79
CA GLU A 767 -6.64 -11.00 -27.10
C GLU A 767 -7.40 -9.71 -27.47
N TRP A 768 -7.41 -8.70 -26.61
CA TRP A 768 -8.19 -7.48 -26.83
C TRP A 768 -7.34 -6.34 -27.35
N GLU A 769 -7.85 -5.64 -28.37
CA GLU A 769 -7.30 -4.38 -28.84
C GLU A 769 -7.87 -3.22 -28.03
N ILE A 770 -7.02 -2.29 -27.62
CA ILE A 770 -7.39 -1.15 -26.81
C ILE A 770 -7.22 0.12 -27.63
N SER A 771 -8.30 0.90 -27.74
CA SER A 771 -8.30 2.20 -28.40
C SER A 771 -8.79 3.27 -27.42
N SER A 772 -8.25 4.48 -27.53
CA SER A 772 -8.86 5.69 -26.96
C SER A 772 -9.08 5.68 -25.44
N PRO A 773 -8.04 5.50 -24.60
CA PRO A 773 -8.18 5.79 -23.17
C PRO A 773 -8.49 7.28 -22.99
N GLU A 774 -9.52 7.59 -22.22
CA GLU A 774 -9.95 8.95 -21.91
C GLU A 774 -10.25 9.09 -20.43
N PHE A 775 -10.17 10.31 -19.90
CA PHE A 775 -10.69 10.62 -18.59
C PHE A 775 -11.59 11.86 -18.61
N ILE A 776 -12.57 11.89 -17.71
CA ILE A 776 -13.47 13.00 -17.48
C ILE A 776 -13.42 13.36 -16.00
N SER A 777 -13.29 14.65 -15.71
CA SER A 777 -13.17 15.19 -14.37
C SER A 777 -14.43 15.96 -14.00
N GLY A 778 -15.09 15.57 -12.92
CA GLY A 778 -16.10 16.39 -12.27
C GLY A 778 -15.48 17.67 -11.70
N MET A 779 -16.25 18.76 -11.71
CA MET A 779 -15.83 20.05 -11.12
C MET A 779 -16.58 20.39 -9.84
N SER A 780 -17.77 19.82 -9.62
CA SER A 780 -18.59 20.03 -8.40
C SER A 780 -18.65 21.52 -8.01
N ILE A 781 -18.02 21.88 -6.89
CA ILE A 781 -17.89 23.24 -6.36
C ILE A 781 -16.46 23.81 -6.48
N SER A 782 -15.56 23.08 -7.12
CA SER A 782 -14.13 23.42 -7.24
C SER A 782 -13.85 24.42 -8.37
N GLY A 783 -14.82 24.63 -9.26
CA GLY A 783 -14.75 25.60 -10.35
C GLY A 783 -15.96 25.53 -11.28
N MET A 784 -15.90 26.27 -12.38
CA MET A 784 -16.98 26.35 -13.38
C MET A 784 -16.77 25.41 -14.57
N MET A 785 -15.53 25.32 -15.08
CA MET A 785 -15.20 24.62 -16.33
C MET A 785 -13.83 23.95 -16.25
N MET A 786 -13.72 22.75 -16.81
CA MET A 786 -12.51 21.94 -16.84
C MET A 786 -12.38 21.24 -18.18
N LEU A 787 -11.35 21.61 -18.95
CA LEU A 787 -10.96 20.88 -20.14
C LEU A 787 -10.01 19.74 -19.74
N ALA A 788 -10.50 18.50 -19.80
CA ALA A 788 -9.72 17.29 -19.70
C ALA A 788 -9.24 16.89 -21.10
N VAL A 789 -7.93 16.94 -21.31
CA VAL A 789 -7.28 16.64 -22.58
C VAL A 789 -6.53 15.32 -22.44
N THR A 790 -6.86 14.37 -23.31
CA THR A 790 -6.13 13.11 -23.41
C THR A 790 -5.42 13.04 -24.75
N VAL A 791 -4.11 12.78 -24.71
CA VAL A 791 -3.27 12.65 -25.90
C VAL A 791 -2.90 11.18 -26.06
N GLY A 792 -3.43 10.56 -27.11
CA GLY A 792 -3.15 9.17 -27.47
C GLY A 792 -2.22 9.07 -28.68
N ALA A 793 -1.94 7.83 -29.09
CA ALA A 793 -1.07 7.57 -30.23
C ALA A 793 -1.64 8.11 -31.56
N ALA A 794 -2.95 8.02 -31.76
CA ALA A 794 -3.63 8.34 -33.02
C ALA A 794 -4.62 9.51 -32.95
N GLU A 795 -4.97 9.98 -31.74
CA GLU A 795 -5.97 11.04 -31.56
C GLU A 795 -5.73 11.89 -30.32
N LEU A 796 -6.36 13.07 -30.33
CA LEU A 796 -6.45 14.05 -29.25
C LEU A 796 -7.92 14.20 -28.84
N SER A 797 -8.24 13.81 -27.61
CA SER A 797 -9.60 13.89 -27.06
C SER A 797 -9.73 15.11 -26.15
N LEU A 798 -10.74 15.93 -26.40
CA LEU A 798 -11.03 17.18 -25.70
C LEU A 798 -12.37 17.05 -24.98
N ASN A 799 -12.34 16.81 -23.67
CA ASN A 799 -13.52 16.64 -22.83
C ASN A 799 -13.72 17.85 -21.93
N LEU A 800 -14.68 18.71 -22.25
CA LEU A 800 -15.03 19.90 -21.47
C LEU A 800 -16.12 19.56 -20.46
N GLY A 801 -15.76 19.48 -19.17
CA GLY A 801 -16.71 19.42 -18.07
C GLY A 801 -17.11 20.84 -17.65
N TYR A 802 -18.41 21.14 -17.61
CA TYR A 802 -18.94 22.43 -17.16
C TYR A 802 -20.08 22.25 -16.16
N ILE A 803 -20.30 23.21 -15.26
CA ILE A 803 -21.42 23.16 -14.32
C ILE A 803 -22.71 23.61 -15.01
N ALA A 804 -23.67 22.69 -15.10
CA ALA A 804 -24.97 22.99 -15.67
C ALA A 804 -25.67 24.12 -14.89
N GLY A 805 -26.31 25.05 -15.62
CA GLY A 805 -26.96 26.23 -15.05
C GLY A 805 -26.01 27.42 -14.86
N LEU A 806 -24.78 27.22 -14.38
CA LEU A 806 -23.77 28.29 -14.32
C LEU A 806 -23.31 28.71 -15.72
N PHE A 807 -23.16 27.74 -16.63
CA PHE A 807 -22.79 27.93 -18.02
C PHE A 807 -23.74 27.13 -18.93
N GLY A 808 -24.27 27.77 -19.97
CA GLY A 808 -25.22 27.16 -20.90
C GLY A 808 -24.58 26.09 -21.80
N ALA A 809 -25.35 25.08 -22.22
CA ALA A 809 -24.86 24.02 -23.10
C ALA A 809 -24.37 24.58 -24.45
N ASP A 810 -25.15 25.46 -25.08
CA ASP A 810 -24.79 26.07 -26.37
C ASP A 810 -23.46 26.83 -26.31
N ARG A 811 -23.21 27.55 -25.21
CA ARG A 811 -21.94 28.25 -24.99
C ARG A 811 -20.78 27.28 -24.77
N ALA A 812 -21.02 26.16 -24.08
CA ALA A 812 -20.00 25.13 -23.87
C ALA A 812 -19.59 24.48 -25.21
N GLU A 813 -20.58 24.17 -26.06
CA GLU A 813 -20.35 23.65 -27.41
C GLU A 813 -19.62 24.69 -28.29
N ALA A 814 -20.07 25.95 -28.29
CA ALA A 814 -19.45 27.03 -29.06
C ALA A 814 -18.00 27.31 -28.63
N LEU A 815 -17.71 27.25 -27.33
CA LEU A 815 -16.35 27.34 -26.79
C LEU A 815 -15.47 26.22 -27.33
N LEU A 816 -15.97 24.98 -27.29
CA LEU A 816 -15.22 23.80 -27.70
C LEU A 816 -15.01 23.76 -29.22
N ASP A 817 -15.98 24.22 -30.00
CA ASP A 817 -15.87 24.40 -31.46
C ASP A 817 -14.85 25.47 -31.82
N THR A 818 -14.87 26.61 -31.12
CA THR A 818 -13.90 27.70 -31.33
C THR A 818 -12.48 27.25 -30.99
N LEU A 819 -12.31 26.50 -29.90
CA LEU A 819 -11.04 25.89 -29.52
C LEU A 819 -10.57 24.92 -30.61
N THR A 820 -11.43 23.98 -31.02
CA THR A 820 -11.08 22.94 -32.01
C THR A 820 -10.73 23.56 -33.37
N ARG A 821 -11.50 24.55 -33.83
CA ARG A 821 -11.22 25.31 -35.05
C ARG A 821 -9.89 26.05 -34.97
N SER A 822 -9.59 26.64 -33.81
CA SER A 822 -8.30 27.33 -33.58
C SER A 822 -7.11 26.36 -33.65
N LEU A 823 -7.27 25.13 -33.19
CA LEU A 823 -6.23 24.10 -33.28
C LEU A 823 -6.07 23.58 -34.72
N ARG A 824 -7.17 23.28 -35.42
CA ARG A 824 -7.14 22.84 -36.82
C ARG A 824 -6.55 23.88 -37.77
N ALA A 825 -6.78 25.17 -37.50
CA ALA A 825 -6.18 26.26 -38.28
C ALA A 825 -4.63 26.32 -38.20
N LEU A 826 -4.01 25.57 -37.29
CA LEU A 826 -2.55 25.45 -37.20
C LEU A 826 -1.97 24.33 -38.07
N VAL A 827 -2.82 23.47 -38.61
CA VAL A 827 -2.42 22.35 -39.46
C VAL A 827 -2.07 22.88 -40.85
N PRO A 828 -0.88 22.60 -41.39
CA PRO A 828 -0.54 22.94 -42.77
C PRO A 828 -1.56 22.35 -43.76
N ALA A 829 -1.89 23.07 -44.82
CA ALA A 829 -2.71 22.51 -45.89
C ALA A 829 -1.99 21.28 -46.47
N PRO A 830 -2.68 20.16 -46.75
CA PRO A 830 -2.06 19.02 -47.39
C PRO A 830 -1.45 19.47 -48.72
N GLU A 831 -0.17 19.19 -48.94
CA GLU A 831 0.46 19.42 -50.24
C GLU A 831 -0.37 18.69 -51.29
N SER A 832 -1.03 19.43 -52.18
CA SER A 832 -1.65 18.82 -53.35
C SER A 832 -0.51 18.18 -54.12
N THR A 833 -0.46 16.85 -54.12
CA THR A 833 0.36 16.09 -55.04
C THR A 833 -0.13 16.44 -56.43
N ALA A 834 0.51 17.43 -57.05
CA ALA A 834 0.39 17.69 -58.47
C ALA A 834 0.94 16.44 -59.15
N VAL A 835 0.03 15.57 -59.56
CA VAL A 835 0.32 14.46 -60.47
C VAL A 835 0.77 15.13 -61.78
N TYR A 836 2.07 15.07 -62.06
CA TYR A 836 2.64 15.39 -63.36
C TYR A 836 2.74 14.12 -64.20
#